data_AF-A0A0M6X3B1-F1
#
_entry.id   AF-A0A0M6X3B1-F1
#
_cell.length_a   1.000
_cell.length_b   1.000
_cell.length_c   1.000
_cell.angle_alpha   90.00
_cell.angle_beta   90.00
_cell.angle_gamma   90.00
#
_symmetry.space_group_name_H-M   'P 1'
#
loop_
_entity.id
_entity.type
_entity.pdbx_description
1 polymer ?
#
loop_
_entity_poly.entity_id
_entity_poly.type
_entity_poly.pdbx_seq_one_letter_code
_entity_poly.pdbx_strand_id
1 'polypeptide(L)'
;MVQQSLETCGMYNLLIKRENNVAKSLSGILGLIEPEVAKTLEYIKTQFPNFTEHGMQHSLRIINYIYSIMSEDLKQNISDVEIFCFIMAAFFHDMGMTLVDVEDKDNQRTNHHLYAYRPIKNFFEKYMQMLVERRRLEKCIIFVSEAHGRSIEELYNDNDFRKIETIEGQVLRYGLLAILLRIGDLMDLEEQRVCEFNMHMNLEYYNNPVSLVHNRRHLDDITYNYSPSKITVSVLTDDREKYKVWSQWLEYLDEEIMYANTHYLIGENSDFFRNYKLPEVIKCVKPSENAKFAVEEIRFQVDDTGALWDIITKSVYTNEFDYIRELIQNAIDATLLKIYLDDKENIEYQSPRSWHCNDKVMIAYSQKEGTLWVEDYGTGMNENELSNYLFKTANSGYKYMKKREFMFPAIAKFGIGFVACLTKADKIQILTRTQSDNGINAEIESKSTIAFIEKNIQRAWQGTTVILHVKEKYSFDELKDYVFTYFGCPSVEIDLVDVDTLNMYADGSTLLDESECILQIVEHPEQKRNYGINKILPDYKCLMKMMEILSDEAEIDGTIGKVRNMLNNSFYETDLLERIKAIVNDTVVNEECMSKIRKEVSSQKKIIDEKFEKYPQFLFHIFRNDIHEIVDYKQLILELDDTFNISRIYKDTISNSSRGIIYISSNFVDYNLGIECRSINAFMFNEGKIVKNIVKVSSDTDDSSLFTSNIISLDEIADADYEMNNRLQEQESEDYYEHIVKGEYDEIDDNYGFSYDVILLKDNDFYEIFDVEGEIIEDVIENNDFLREYKFFNNIAVPDRYKGERFVFGKSELYQDGILLEFNPQCIVPIGVGYVIVNLTAESRLELNVSRHELNNNREIISKWNKRVGCVVQKKVAENCIRVLKENNLDFKIEDLLSQNVEGFFEKECLFNMKDILRELLM
;
A
#
# COMPACT_ATOMS: atom_id res chain seq x y z
N MET A 1 7.89 43.13 34.43
CA MET A 1 9.11 43.44 33.66
C MET A 1 10.10 44.13 34.57
N VAL A 2 11.27 43.50 34.78
CA VAL A 2 12.39 44.17 35.44
C VAL A 2 13.10 44.97 34.35
N GLN A 3 13.07 46.30 34.47
CA GLN A 3 13.76 47.17 33.54
C GLN A 3 15.27 46.92 33.66
N GLN A 4 15.90 46.45 32.58
CA GLN A 4 17.34 46.23 32.56
C GLN A 4 18.05 47.54 32.15
N SER A 5 19.21 47.77 32.74
CA SER A 5 20.17 48.79 32.30
C SER A 5 21.52 48.14 32.02
N LEU A 6 22.38 48.80 31.25
CA LEU A 6 23.73 48.30 31.00
C LEU A 6 24.49 48.03 32.31
N GLU A 7 24.34 48.87 33.33
CA GLU A 7 24.95 48.69 34.67
C GLU A 7 24.47 47.40 35.37
N THR A 8 23.24 46.96 35.12
CA THR A 8 22.73 45.70 35.65
C THR A 8 23.17 44.47 34.84
N CYS A 9 23.78 44.66 33.67
CA CYS A 9 24.13 43.55 32.79
C CYS A 9 25.35 42.77 33.29
N GLY A 10 25.24 41.44 33.34
CA GLY A 10 26.30 40.58 33.87
C GLY A 10 27.60 40.64 33.08
N MET A 11 27.53 40.64 31.74
CA MET A 11 28.71 40.78 30.88
C MET A 11 29.38 42.15 31.03
N TYR A 12 28.62 43.24 31.12
CA TYR A 12 29.18 44.57 31.34
C TYR A 12 29.88 44.66 32.71
N ASN A 13 29.29 44.04 33.73
CA ASN A 13 29.90 43.92 35.05
C ASN A 13 31.19 43.08 35.06
N LEU A 14 31.34 42.07 34.18
CA LEU A 14 32.63 41.39 34.01
C LEU A 14 33.70 42.36 33.52
N LEU A 15 33.36 43.25 32.58
CA LEU A 15 34.29 44.22 32.02
C LEU A 15 34.70 45.28 33.05
N ILE A 16 33.75 45.84 33.82
CA ILE A 16 34.04 46.84 34.86
C ILE A 16 34.94 46.28 35.98
N LYS A 17 34.73 45.02 36.37
CA LYS A 17 35.49 44.39 37.47
C LYS A 17 36.95 44.13 37.12
N ARG A 18 37.35 44.21 35.84
CA ARG A 18 38.72 43.96 35.39
C ARG A 18 39.55 45.23 35.57
N GLU A 19 40.65 45.13 36.32
CA GLU A 19 41.44 46.31 36.73
C GLU A 19 42.36 46.89 35.64
N ASN A 20 42.44 46.24 34.46
CA ASN A 20 43.35 46.64 33.39
C ASN A 20 42.84 47.88 32.61
N ASN A 21 43.77 48.58 31.94
CA ASN A 21 43.46 49.84 31.24
C ASN A 21 42.54 49.66 30.03
N VAL A 22 42.60 48.51 29.34
CA VAL A 22 41.77 48.21 28.17
C VAL A 22 40.31 48.07 28.61
N ALA A 23 40.04 47.28 29.63
CA ALA A 23 38.71 47.07 30.20
C ALA A 23 38.06 48.38 30.69
N LYS A 24 38.81 49.24 31.39
CA LYS A 24 38.33 50.55 31.84
C LYS A 24 37.98 51.48 30.68
N SER A 25 38.79 51.47 29.62
CA SER A 25 38.52 52.27 28.41
C SER A 25 37.25 51.79 27.69
N LEU A 26 37.14 50.49 27.42
CA LEU A 26 36.01 49.90 26.70
C LEU A 26 34.69 50.02 27.48
N SER A 27 34.70 49.79 28.80
CA SER A 27 33.50 49.95 29.63
C SER A 27 33.01 51.39 29.72
N GLY A 28 33.92 52.36 29.78
CA GLY A 28 33.58 53.79 29.72
C GLY A 28 32.96 54.18 28.37
N ILE A 29 33.49 53.63 27.27
CA ILE A 29 32.94 53.83 25.92
C ILE A 29 31.50 53.28 25.83
N LEU A 30 31.25 52.06 26.30
CA LEU A 30 29.90 51.46 26.28
C LEU A 30 28.88 52.30 27.05
N GLY A 31 29.25 52.82 28.23
CA GLY A 31 28.38 53.68 29.03
C GLY A 31 28.04 55.02 28.35
N LEU A 32 28.93 55.55 27.51
CA LEU A 32 28.67 56.76 26.72
C LEU A 32 27.80 56.48 25.49
N ILE A 33 27.87 55.26 24.94
CA ILE A 33 27.15 54.84 23.72
C ILE A 33 25.70 54.48 24.01
N GLU A 34 25.44 53.81 25.14
CA GLU A 34 24.13 53.27 25.50
C GLU A 34 22.96 54.26 25.26
N PRO A 35 23.02 55.53 25.70
CA PRO A 35 21.91 56.47 25.51
C PRO A 35 21.66 56.83 24.05
N GLU A 36 22.69 56.85 23.21
CA GLU A 36 22.56 57.16 21.78
C GLU A 36 22.02 55.96 20.99
N VAL A 37 22.45 54.75 21.34
CA VAL A 37 21.87 53.51 20.81
C VAL A 37 20.39 53.41 21.16
N ALA A 38 20.03 53.66 22.42
CA ALA A 38 18.65 53.59 22.89
C ALA A 38 17.72 54.52 22.10
N LYS A 39 18.12 55.79 21.90
CA LYS A 39 17.39 56.75 21.06
C LYS A 39 17.26 56.30 19.60
N THR A 40 18.28 55.65 19.08
CA THR A 40 18.30 55.19 17.67
C THR A 40 17.37 53.99 17.48
N LEU A 41 17.40 53.01 18.39
CA LEU A 41 16.52 51.85 18.36
C LEU A 41 15.04 52.23 18.57
N GLU A 42 14.74 53.30 19.32
CA GLU A 42 13.38 53.85 19.40
C GLU A 42 12.81 54.24 18.02
N TYR A 43 13.66 54.58 17.05
CA TYR A 43 13.22 54.90 15.69
C TYR A 43 12.66 53.67 14.94
N ILE A 44 13.03 52.45 15.32
CA ILE A 44 12.46 51.21 14.76
C ILE A 44 10.95 51.18 14.98
N LYS A 45 10.47 51.61 16.16
CA LYS A 45 9.03 51.72 16.46
C LYS A 45 8.30 52.69 15.53
N THR A 46 9.01 53.67 14.98
CA THR A 46 8.44 54.64 14.02
C THR A 46 8.37 54.05 12.61
N GLN A 47 9.38 53.26 12.21
CA GLN A 47 9.43 52.63 10.88
C GLN A 47 8.57 51.35 10.80
N PHE A 48 8.46 50.61 11.90
CA PHE A 48 7.76 49.32 12.00
C PHE A 48 6.76 49.34 13.17
N PRO A 49 5.73 50.22 13.15
CA PRO A 49 4.82 50.41 14.29
C PRO A 49 3.93 49.20 14.62
N ASN A 50 3.85 48.23 13.72
CA ASN A 50 2.96 47.06 13.82
C ASN A 50 3.70 45.75 14.15
N PHE A 51 5.00 45.82 14.47
CA PHE A 51 5.87 44.67 14.75
C PHE A 51 6.43 44.71 16.18
N THR A 52 7.07 43.62 16.62
CA THR A 52 7.60 43.47 17.99
C THR A 52 8.63 44.54 18.36
N GLU A 53 8.78 44.82 19.66
CA GLU A 53 9.67 45.89 20.13
C GLU A 53 11.16 45.47 20.09
N HIS A 54 11.85 45.80 19.00
CA HIS A 54 13.32 45.73 18.84
C HIS A 54 14.06 46.89 19.53
N GLY A 55 13.61 47.26 20.73
CA GLY A 55 14.15 48.39 21.49
C GLY A 55 15.38 48.00 22.33
N MET A 56 15.97 48.99 23.00
CA MET A 56 17.15 48.80 23.87
C MET A 56 17.02 47.65 24.89
N GLN A 57 15.81 47.41 25.40
CA GLN A 57 15.56 46.35 26.38
C GLN A 57 15.79 44.95 25.80
N HIS A 58 15.49 44.73 24.52
CA HIS A 58 15.76 43.46 23.83
C HIS A 58 17.27 43.16 23.80
N SER A 59 18.08 44.11 23.34
CA SER A 59 19.55 43.96 23.34
C SER A 59 20.12 43.69 24.74
N LEU A 60 19.60 44.36 25.78
CA LEU A 60 20.05 44.16 27.16
C LEU A 60 19.68 42.77 27.69
N ARG A 61 18.48 42.26 27.34
CA ARG A 61 18.04 40.90 27.69
C ARG A 61 18.94 39.85 27.06
N ILE A 62 19.23 39.95 25.75
CA ILE A 62 20.18 39.09 25.04
C ILE A 62 21.51 39.01 25.79
N ILE A 63 22.08 40.16 26.18
CA ILE A 63 23.36 40.23 26.89
C ILE A 63 23.31 39.48 28.22
N ASN A 64 22.20 39.60 28.95
CA ASN A 64 22.02 38.92 30.23
C ASN A 64 21.72 37.43 30.09
N TYR A 65 20.93 37.02 29.10
CA TYR A 65 20.68 35.61 28.80
C TYR A 65 21.97 34.90 28.46
N ILE A 66 22.81 35.49 27.60
CA ILE A 66 24.13 34.93 27.30
C ILE A 66 24.99 34.86 28.56
N TYR A 67 25.06 35.92 29.36
CA TYR A 67 25.80 35.86 30.62
C TYR A 67 25.34 34.71 31.55
N SER A 68 24.04 34.43 31.59
CA SER A 68 23.46 33.37 32.44
C SER A 68 23.85 31.96 32.01
N ILE A 69 24.11 31.75 30.72
CA ILE A 69 24.47 30.44 30.16
C ILE A 69 25.99 30.22 30.02
N MET A 70 26.80 31.27 30.18
CA MET A 70 28.26 31.12 30.20
C MET A 70 28.71 30.37 31.46
N SER A 71 29.62 29.39 31.30
CA SER A 71 30.31 28.79 32.45
C SER A 71 31.27 29.79 33.09
N GLU A 72 31.64 29.54 34.35
CA GLU A 72 32.67 30.34 35.01
C GLU A 72 34.02 30.30 34.25
N ASP A 73 34.36 29.17 33.63
CA ASP A 73 35.57 29.08 32.82
C ASP A 73 35.49 29.97 31.56
N LEU A 74 34.33 30.02 30.88
CA LEU A 74 34.15 30.90 29.73
C LEU A 74 34.17 32.38 30.14
N LYS A 75 33.57 32.73 31.28
CA LYS A 75 33.61 34.10 31.82
C LYS A 75 35.04 34.56 32.15
N GLN A 76 35.93 33.64 32.49
CA GLN A 76 37.36 33.91 32.72
C GLN A 76 38.16 33.96 31.42
N ASN A 77 37.81 33.16 30.41
CA ASN A 77 38.55 33.05 29.14
C ASN A 77 38.08 33.99 28.02
N ILE A 78 36.94 34.67 28.19
CA ILE A 78 36.49 35.71 27.25
C ILE A 78 37.29 37.00 27.44
N SER A 79 37.79 37.60 26.37
CA SER A 79 38.62 38.80 26.45
C SER A 79 37.80 40.08 26.67
N ASP A 80 38.45 41.18 27.05
CA ASP A 80 37.79 42.48 27.21
C ASP A 80 37.25 42.99 25.87
N VAL A 81 38.03 42.74 24.81
CA VAL A 81 37.68 43.09 23.43
C VAL A 81 36.47 42.26 22.94
N GLU A 82 36.41 40.97 23.28
CA GLU A 82 35.27 40.12 22.95
C GLU A 82 33.99 40.55 23.67
N ILE A 83 34.06 40.87 24.96
CA ILE A 83 32.92 41.40 25.71
C ILE A 83 32.43 42.71 25.07
N PHE A 84 33.34 43.62 24.72
CA PHE A 84 33.00 44.87 24.05
C PHE A 84 32.33 44.65 22.69
N CYS A 85 32.94 43.83 21.82
CA CYS A 85 32.39 43.53 20.50
C CYS A 85 31.03 42.83 20.58
N PHE A 86 30.82 41.95 21.56
CA PHE A 86 29.54 41.28 21.76
C PHE A 86 28.44 42.26 22.17
N ILE A 87 28.68 43.11 23.18
CA ILE A 87 27.71 44.11 23.64
C ILE A 87 27.38 45.08 22.49
N MET A 88 28.39 45.51 21.74
CA MET A 88 28.17 46.34 20.55
C MET A 88 27.35 45.59 19.49
N ALA A 89 27.66 44.34 19.17
CA ALA A 89 26.87 43.58 18.20
C ALA A 89 25.41 43.44 18.65
N ALA A 90 25.15 43.12 19.92
CA ALA A 90 23.79 43.06 20.48
C ALA A 90 23.04 44.40 20.38
N PHE A 91 23.73 45.54 20.56
CA PHE A 91 23.15 46.88 20.39
C PHE A 91 22.82 47.22 18.93
N PHE A 92 23.59 46.69 17.99
CA PHE A 92 23.55 47.12 16.59
C PHE A 92 22.87 46.12 15.64
N HIS A 93 22.64 44.87 16.05
CA HIS A 93 22.19 43.81 15.13
C HIS A 93 20.85 44.11 14.42
N ASP A 94 19.90 44.74 15.13
CA ASP A 94 18.61 45.18 14.58
C ASP A 94 18.63 46.54 13.87
N MET A 95 19.75 47.28 13.92
CA MET A 95 19.78 48.66 13.41
C MET A 95 19.57 48.75 11.89
N GLY A 96 19.68 47.65 11.15
CA GLY A 96 19.26 47.61 9.74
C GLY A 96 17.81 48.07 9.52
N MET A 97 16.95 47.90 10.52
CA MET A 97 15.55 48.36 10.51
C MET A 97 15.39 49.88 10.68
N THR A 98 16.44 50.61 11.08
CA THR A 98 16.37 52.08 11.26
C THR A 98 16.50 52.86 9.96
N LEU A 99 16.92 52.19 8.87
CA LEU A 99 17.15 52.83 7.58
C LEU A 99 15.84 53.26 6.93
N VAL A 100 15.76 54.54 6.58
CA VAL A 100 14.57 55.15 5.96
C VAL A 100 14.54 54.98 4.44
N ASP A 101 15.69 54.76 3.82
CA ASP A 101 15.91 54.77 2.37
C ASP A 101 15.67 53.41 1.69
N VAL A 102 15.24 52.39 2.43
CA VAL A 102 14.87 51.08 1.86
C VAL A 102 13.39 51.09 1.49
N GLU A 103 13.10 50.91 0.20
CA GLU A 103 11.73 50.96 -0.35
C GLU A 103 10.89 49.75 0.08
N ASP A 104 11.45 48.54 -0.04
CA ASP A 104 10.78 47.29 0.36
C ASP A 104 11.00 47.01 1.86
N LYS A 105 10.01 47.40 2.67
CA LYS A 105 10.04 47.23 4.13
C LYS A 105 9.95 45.79 4.59
N ASP A 106 9.29 44.92 3.83
CA ASP A 106 9.19 43.50 4.18
C ASP A 106 10.52 42.79 3.94
N ASN A 107 11.18 43.07 2.81
CA ASN A 107 12.52 42.59 2.55
C ASN A 107 13.55 43.19 3.52
N GLN A 108 13.41 44.48 3.87
CA GLN A 108 14.26 45.13 4.88
C GLN A 108 14.17 44.41 6.22
N ARG A 109 12.96 44.03 6.66
CA ARG A 109 12.74 43.32 7.92
C ARG A 109 13.32 41.92 7.88
N THR A 110 13.01 41.14 6.84
CA THR A 110 13.51 39.76 6.73
C THR A 110 15.04 39.69 6.68
N ASN A 111 15.66 40.66 6.01
CA ASN A 111 17.11 40.71 5.81
C ASN A 111 17.80 41.81 6.62
N HIS A 112 17.21 42.28 7.73
CA HIS A 112 17.69 43.44 8.49
C HIS A 112 19.14 43.27 8.98
N HIS A 113 19.52 42.05 9.34
CA HIS A 113 20.88 41.66 9.69
C HIS A 113 21.90 42.06 8.61
N LEU A 114 21.56 41.91 7.32
CA LEU A 114 22.42 42.32 6.19
C LEU A 114 22.48 43.84 5.99
N TYR A 115 21.53 44.59 6.55
CA TYR A 115 21.52 46.05 6.46
C TYR A 115 22.24 46.72 7.64
N ALA A 116 22.48 46.00 8.75
CA ALA A 116 23.12 46.51 9.96
C ALA A 116 24.52 47.12 9.71
N TYR A 117 25.23 46.70 8.66
CA TYR A 117 26.55 47.26 8.34
C TYR A 117 26.53 48.78 8.11
N ARG A 118 25.45 49.34 7.53
CA ARG A 118 25.35 50.78 7.22
C ARG A 118 25.31 51.64 8.50
N PRO A 119 24.37 51.44 9.44
CA PRO A 119 24.34 52.21 10.68
C PRO A 119 25.60 51.98 11.51
N ILE A 120 26.15 50.76 11.55
CA ILE A 120 27.41 50.48 12.26
C ILE A 120 28.56 51.33 11.70
N LYS A 121 28.78 51.34 10.37
CA LYS A 121 29.82 52.16 9.74
C LYS A 121 29.66 53.65 10.06
N ASN A 122 28.46 54.19 9.87
CA ASN A 122 28.16 55.59 10.14
C ASN A 122 28.41 55.95 11.62
N PHE A 123 28.01 55.07 12.53
CA PHE A 123 28.21 55.26 13.96
C PHE A 123 29.69 55.27 14.33
N PHE A 124 30.45 54.30 13.81
CA PHE A 124 31.89 54.21 14.03
C PHE A 124 32.64 55.42 13.47
N GLU A 125 32.25 55.93 12.29
CA GLU A 125 32.81 57.13 11.68
C GLU A 125 32.61 58.39 12.51
N LYS A 126 31.43 58.52 13.13
CA LYS A 126 31.05 59.71 13.86
C LYS A 126 31.53 59.71 15.31
N TYR A 127 31.45 58.58 16.00
CA TYR A 127 31.60 58.52 17.46
C TYR A 127 32.83 57.71 17.92
N MET A 128 33.39 56.82 17.10
CA MET A 128 34.46 55.88 17.52
C MET A 128 35.85 56.25 16.99
N GLN A 129 36.09 57.51 16.62
CA GLN A 129 37.34 57.93 15.98
C GLN A 129 38.60 57.73 16.85
N MET A 130 38.44 57.80 18.18
CA MET A 130 39.54 57.66 19.14
C MET A 130 39.75 56.21 19.59
N LEU A 131 38.97 55.26 19.08
CA LEU A 131 39.08 53.84 19.44
C LEU A 131 40.31 53.22 18.76
N VAL A 132 41.16 52.57 19.53
CA VAL A 132 42.34 51.86 19.03
C VAL A 132 41.90 50.65 18.21
N GLU A 133 42.56 50.40 17.06
CA GLU A 133 42.23 49.28 16.14
C GLU A 133 40.76 49.29 15.64
N ARG A 134 40.15 50.49 15.60
CA ARG A 134 38.74 50.73 15.22
C ARG A 134 38.26 49.88 14.05
N ARG A 135 38.99 49.86 12.93
CA ARG A 135 38.56 49.16 11.70
C ARG A 135 38.38 47.66 11.89
N ARG A 136 39.18 47.03 12.75
CA ARG A 136 39.12 45.58 13.01
C ARG A 136 37.94 45.26 13.93
N LEU A 137 37.71 46.09 14.96
CA LEU A 137 36.54 45.99 15.83
C LEU A 137 35.24 46.23 15.05
N GLU A 138 35.22 47.26 14.21
CA GLU A 138 34.11 47.57 13.29
C GLU A 138 33.80 46.37 12.38
N LYS A 139 34.82 45.76 11.76
CA LYS A 139 34.64 44.58 10.91
C LYS A 139 34.04 43.39 11.69
N CYS A 140 34.51 43.15 12.91
CA CYS A 140 33.97 42.08 13.75
C CYS A 140 32.50 42.32 14.12
N ILE A 141 32.15 43.53 14.57
CA ILE A 141 30.78 43.87 14.96
C ILE A 141 29.82 43.77 13.78
N ILE A 142 30.24 44.20 12.58
CA ILE A 142 29.47 44.02 11.35
C ILE A 142 29.26 42.53 11.07
N PHE A 143 30.32 41.73 11.09
CA PHE A 143 30.23 40.30 10.82
C PHE A 143 29.27 39.61 11.79
N VAL A 144 29.41 39.85 13.09
CA VAL A 144 28.56 39.24 14.12
C VAL A 144 27.09 39.67 13.95
N SER A 145 26.86 40.95 13.63
CA SER A 145 25.51 41.49 13.38
C SER A 145 24.88 40.89 12.12
N GLU A 146 25.63 40.70 11.04
CA GLU A 146 25.13 40.04 9.83
C GLU A 146 24.91 38.54 10.05
N ALA A 147 25.81 37.90 10.79
CA ALA A 147 25.78 36.46 11.03
C ALA A 147 24.53 36.01 11.79
N HIS A 148 23.83 36.88 12.53
CA HIS A 148 22.72 36.44 13.37
C HIS A 148 21.49 35.97 12.56
N GLY A 149 21.28 36.50 11.35
CA GLY A 149 20.14 36.13 10.49
C GLY A 149 20.46 35.18 9.34
N ARG A 150 21.72 34.75 9.19
CA ARG A 150 22.14 33.78 8.16
C ARG A 150 21.71 32.36 8.50
N SER A 151 21.67 31.46 7.53
CA SER A 151 21.51 30.02 7.81
C SER A 151 22.79 29.42 8.44
N ILE A 152 22.66 28.29 9.15
CA ILE A 152 23.80 27.56 9.74
C ILE A 152 24.83 27.19 8.65
N GLU A 153 24.35 26.75 7.48
CA GLU A 153 25.22 26.36 6.36
C GLU A 153 26.03 27.55 5.83
N GLU A 154 25.38 28.69 5.58
CA GLU A 154 26.06 29.91 5.13
C GLU A 154 27.08 30.40 6.16
N LEU A 155 26.74 30.34 7.45
CA LEU A 155 27.61 30.79 8.53
C LEU A 155 28.89 29.96 8.63
N TYR A 156 28.78 28.63 8.63
CA TYR A 156 29.93 27.74 8.81
C TYR A 156 30.83 27.63 7.57
N ASN A 157 30.31 28.01 6.40
CA ASN A 157 31.04 28.11 5.15
C ASN A 157 31.73 29.48 4.95
N ASP A 158 31.43 30.48 5.77
CA ASP A 158 32.07 31.79 5.70
C ASP A 158 33.53 31.73 6.21
N ASN A 159 34.46 32.28 5.42
CA ASN A 159 35.88 32.34 5.76
C ASN A 159 36.17 33.17 7.03
N ASP A 160 35.38 34.22 7.29
CA ASP A 160 35.54 35.09 8.46
C ASP A 160 34.96 34.44 9.74
N PHE A 161 34.13 33.37 9.65
CA PHE A 161 33.54 32.71 10.81
C PHE A 161 34.59 32.06 11.73
N ARG A 162 35.59 31.38 11.15
CA ARG A 162 36.70 30.79 11.91
C ARG A 162 37.84 31.77 12.18
N LYS A 163 37.66 33.05 11.89
CA LYS A 163 38.69 34.07 12.07
C LYS A 163 38.96 34.32 13.56
N ILE A 164 40.23 34.24 13.92
CA ILE A 164 40.76 34.60 15.24
C ILE A 164 41.75 35.74 15.05
N GLU A 165 41.52 36.85 15.75
CA GLU A 165 42.39 38.02 15.73
C GLU A 165 42.99 38.29 17.10
N THR A 166 44.10 39.03 17.12
CA THR A 166 44.67 39.61 18.34
C THR A 166 44.61 41.14 18.26
N ILE A 167 44.00 41.76 19.27
CA ILE A 167 43.88 43.22 19.42
C ILE A 167 44.34 43.59 20.83
N GLU A 168 45.30 44.52 20.96
CA GLU A 168 45.87 44.91 22.25
C GLU A 168 46.37 43.71 23.10
N GLY A 169 46.89 42.67 22.43
CA GLY A 169 47.34 41.42 23.07
C GLY A 169 46.23 40.47 23.51
N GLN A 170 44.96 40.79 23.22
CA GLN A 170 43.79 40.01 23.58
C GLN A 170 43.17 39.30 22.37
N VAL A 171 42.60 38.13 22.60
CA VAL A 171 41.97 37.29 21.57
C VAL A 171 40.61 37.87 21.16
N LEU A 172 40.27 37.82 19.87
CA LEU A 172 38.96 38.16 19.31
C LEU A 172 38.51 37.07 18.35
N ARG A 173 37.53 36.25 18.76
CA ARG A 173 36.97 35.13 17.97
C ARG A 173 35.64 35.52 17.33
N TYR A 174 35.60 35.58 16.01
CA TYR A 174 34.39 36.01 15.28
C TYR A 174 33.25 35.01 15.44
N GLY A 175 33.52 33.73 15.20
CA GLY A 175 32.51 32.67 15.27
C GLY A 175 31.90 32.49 16.67
N LEU A 176 32.70 32.62 17.74
CA LEU A 176 32.20 32.56 19.11
C LEU A 176 31.15 33.65 19.35
N LEU A 177 31.46 34.90 18.98
CA LEU A 177 30.54 36.01 19.18
C LEU A 177 29.27 35.89 18.33
N ALA A 178 29.39 35.39 17.09
CA ALA A 178 28.26 35.10 16.21
C ALA A 178 27.32 34.04 16.81
N ILE A 179 27.88 32.92 17.28
CA ILE A 179 27.11 31.84 17.95
C ILE A 179 26.41 32.37 19.19
N LEU A 180 27.11 33.13 20.05
CA LEU A 180 26.51 33.69 21.26
C LEU A 180 25.38 34.67 20.93
N LEU A 181 25.51 35.49 19.88
CA LEU A 181 24.44 36.43 19.53
C LEU A 181 23.20 35.70 19.01
N ARG A 182 23.39 34.71 18.13
CA ARG A 182 22.30 33.85 17.60
C ARG A 182 21.54 33.14 18.71
N ILE A 183 22.25 32.50 19.63
CA ILE A 183 21.63 31.81 20.78
C ILE A 183 20.89 32.82 21.66
N GLY A 184 21.49 33.99 21.92
CA GLY A 184 20.91 34.98 22.82
C GLY A 184 19.63 35.60 22.26
N ASP A 185 19.60 35.83 20.95
CA ASP A 185 18.42 36.28 20.22
C ASP A 185 17.29 35.23 20.25
N LEU A 186 17.60 33.97 19.94
CA LEU A 186 16.63 32.85 20.01
C LEU A 186 16.08 32.59 21.43
N MET A 187 16.85 32.95 22.46
CA MET A 187 16.44 32.86 23.86
C MET A 187 15.55 34.01 24.30
N ASP A 188 15.39 35.09 23.53
CA ASP A 188 14.51 36.19 23.94
C ASP A 188 13.04 35.88 23.67
N LEU A 189 12.42 35.20 24.64
CA LEU A 189 11.01 34.82 24.60
C LEU A 189 10.09 35.95 25.14
N GLU A 190 10.64 37.06 25.63
CA GLU A 190 9.93 38.13 26.35
C GLU A 190 9.39 39.26 25.47
N GLU A 191 9.40 39.14 24.13
CA GLU A 191 8.82 40.18 23.26
C GLU A 191 7.37 40.46 23.66
N GLN A 192 7.05 41.70 24.03
CA GLN A 192 5.71 42.10 24.48
C GLN A 192 5.01 42.95 23.41
N ARG A 193 3.76 42.57 23.13
CA ARG A 193 2.63 43.34 22.54
C ARG A 193 2.68 43.65 21.04
N VAL A 194 1.84 42.95 20.29
CA VAL A 194 0.92 43.64 19.37
C VAL A 194 -0.41 43.81 20.09
N CYS A 195 -0.92 45.04 20.13
CA CYS A 195 -2.17 45.40 20.80
C CYS A 195 -3.36 44.70 20.09
N GLU A 196 -4.07 43.83 20.80
CA GLU A 196 -5.25 43.09 20.30
C GLU A 196 -6.33 44.03 19.71
N PHE A 197 -6.49 45.22 20.29
CA PHE A 197 -7.39 46.26 19.80
C PHE A 197 -6.97 46.84 18.43
N ASN A 198 -5.66 46.90 18.13
CA ASN A 198 -5.14 47.42 16.86
C ASN A 198 -5.29 46.39 15.72
N MET A 199 -5.20 45.08 16.03
CA MET A 199 -5.45 44.00 15.07
C MET A 199 -6.91 44.00 14.58
N HIS A 200 -7.87 44.27 15.46
CA HIS A 200 -9.29 44.33 15.12
C HIS A 200 -9.67 45.53 14.23
N MET A 201 -8.88 46.61 14.26
CA MET A 201 -9.16 47.83 13.49
C MET A 201 -8.55 47.81 12.07
N ASN A 202 -7.52 46.99 11.82
CA ASN A 202 -6.71 47.02 10.60
C ASN A 202 -6.49 45.63 9.97
N LEU A 203 -7.56 44.83 9.88
CA LEU A 203 -7.54 43.44 9.38
C LEU A 203 -6.84 43.27 8.01
N GLU A 204 -6.97 44.24 7.10
CA GLU A 204 -6.39 44.15 5.74
C GLU A 204 -4.85 44.20 5.72
N TYR A 205 -4.21 44.76 6.75
CA TYR A 205 -2.75 44.93 6.83
C TYR A 205 -2.03 43.73 7.47
N TYR A 206 -2.76 42.88 8.18
CA TYR A 206 -2.22 41.70 8.87
C TYR A 206 -2.32 40.41 8.03
N ASN A 207 -2.58 40.48 6.72
CA ASN A 207 -2.79 39.29 5.87
C ASN A 207 -1.52 38.46 5.57
N ASN A 208 -0.37 38.75 6.19
CA ASN A 208 0.81 37.88 6.10
C ASN A 208 0.73 36.75 7.16
N PRO A 209 0.60 35.47 6.76
CA PRO A 209 0.41 34.36 7.69
C PRO A 209 1.54 34.22 8.71
N VAL A 210 2.78 34.55 8.33
CA VAL A 210 3.95 34.46 9.23
C VAL A 210 3.89 35.52 10.33
N SER A 211 3.44 36.75 10.02
CA SER A 211 3.32 37.84 10.99
C SER A 211 2.12 37.67 11.93
N LEU A 212 1.02 37.09 11.47
CA LEU A 212 -0.14 36.77 12.32
C LEU A 212 0.21 35.76 13.41
N VAL A 213 1.01 34.74 13.08
CA VAL A 213 1.40 33.71 14.03
C VAL A 213 2.49 34.21 14.98
N HIS A 214 3.46 34.99 14.50
CA HIS A 214 4.49 35.62 15.36
C HIS A 214 3.86 36.53 16.44
N ASN A 215 2.89 37.36 16.06
CA ASN A 215 2.25 38.33 16.96
C ASN A 215 1.33 37.71 18.03
N ARG A 216 0.91 36.44 17.85
CA ARG A 216 -0.03 35.74 18.75
C ARG A 216 0.66 34.81 19.76
N ARG A 217 1.99 34.64 19.70
CA ARG A 217 2.78 33.79 20.61
C ARG A 217 2.76 34.25 22.08
N HIS A 218 2.47 35.52 22.34
CA HIS A 218 2.57 36.14 23.67
C HIS A 218 1.42 35.80 24.63
N LEU A 219 0.43 35.03 24.19
CA LEU A 219 -0.73 34.62 24.99
C LEU A 219 -0.55 33.24 25.63
N ASP A 220 0.55 32.55 25.31
CA ASP A 220 0.84 31.20 25.77
C ASP A 220 1.59 31.22 27.11
N ASP A 221 1.39 30.20 27.96
CA ASP A 221 2.11 30.10 29.23
C ASP A 221 3.52 29.55 28.98
N ILE A 222 4.51 30.45 28.96
CA ILE A 222 5.92 30.13 28.72
C ILE A 222 6.67 30.13 30.06
N THR A 223 7.34 29.02 30.37
CA THR A 223 8.27 28.91 31.50
C THR A 223 9.66 28.61 30.97
N TYR A 224 10.64 29.44 31.33
CA TYR A 224 12.04 29.23 30.95
C TYR A 224 12.99 29.42 32.13
N ASN A 225 14.12 28.73 32.07
CA ASN A 225 15.22 28.86 33.01
C ASN A 225 16.55 28.66 32.29
N TYR A 226 17.47 29.60 32.46
CA TYR A 226 18.76 29.60 31.78
C TYR A 226 19.89 29.46 32.80
N SER A 227 20.78 28.50 32.53
CA SER A 227 21.90 28.20 33.40
C SER A 227 23.09 27.71 32.59
N PRO A 228 24.31 27.69 33.17
CA PRO A 228 25.49 27.23 32.45
C PRO A 228 25.47 25.75 32.04
N SER A 229 24.59 24.94 32.63
CA SER A 229 24.43 23.53 32.28
C SER A 229 23.23 23.25 31.40
N LYS A 230 22.14 24.01 31.57
CA LYS A 230 20.85 23.75 30.90
C LYS A 230 20.13 25.03 30.47
N ILE A 231 19.56 25.00 29.28
CA ILE A 231 18.56 25.94 28.78
C ILE A 231 17.22 25.21 28.78
N THR A 232 16.35 25.52 29.73
CA THR A 232 15.03 24.87 29.84
C THR A 232 13.95 25.80 29.32
N VAL A 233 13.14 25.35 28.36
CA VAL A 233 11.97 26.08 27.86
C VAL A 233 10.77 25.14 27.79
N SER A 234 9.68 25.52 28.44
CA SER A 234 8.40 24.83 28.43
C SER A 234 7.30 25.77 27.98
N VAL A 235 6.49 25.35 27.01
CA VAL A 235 5.39 26.14 26.43
C VAL A 235 4.08 25.37 26.54
N LEU A 236 3.03 26.02 27.03
CA LEU A 236 1.65 25.53 26.98
C LEU A 236 0.83 26.37 26.01
N THR A 237 0.21 25.74 25.02
CA THR A 237 -0.61 26.42 23.99
C THR A 237 -1.97 25.73 23.81
N ASP A 238 -3.01 26.52 23.57
CA ASP A 238 -4.36 26.05 23.21
C ASP A 238 -4.59 25.95 21.70
N ASP A 239 -3.63 26.41 20.89
CA ASP A 239 -3.69 26.46 19.43
C ASP A 239 -2.65 25.52 18.78
N ARG A 240 -3.12 24.77 17.77
CA ARG A 240 -2.36 23.75 17.06
C ARG A 240 -1.25 24.35 16.17
N GLU A 241 -1.52 25.46 15.51
CA GLU A 241 -0.53 26.12 14.64
C GLU A 241 0.57 26.77 15.49
N LYS A 242 0.21 27.37 16.62
CA LYS A 242 1.19 27.83 17.61
C LYS A 242 2.04 26.69 18.13
N TYR A 243 1.46 25.51 18.40
CA TYR A 243 2.22 24.34 18.84
C TYR A 243 3.33 23.99 17.84
N LYS A 244 2.98 23.84 16.54
CA LYS A 244 3.95 23.52 15.48
C LYS A 244 5.08 24.54 15.42
N VAL A 245 4.72 25.82 15.48
CA VAL A 245 5.67 26.92 15.42
C VAL A 245 6.61 26.95 16.63
N TRP A 246 6.10 26.71 17.85
CA TRP A 246 6.94 26.60 19.04
C TRP A 246 7.86 25.38 18.98
N SER A 247 7.36 24.24 18.49
CA SER A 247 8.19 23.04 18.30
C SER A 247 9.35 23.32 17.34
N GLN A 248 9.07 23.94 16.19
CA GLN A 248 10.12 24.31 15.22
C GLN A 248 11.11 25.34 15.78
N TRP A 249 10.64 26.34 16.52
CA TRP A 249 11.50 27.35 17.14
C TRP A 249 12.47 26.74 18.16
N LEU A 250 11.96 25.86 19.04
CA LEU A 250 12.80 25.18 20.02
C LEU A 250 13.72 24.15 19.40
N GLU A 251 13.34 23.56 18.26
CA GLU A 251 14.24 22.73 17.44
C GLU A 251 15.40 23.56 16.90
N TYR A 252 15.12 24.74 16.35
CA TYR A 252 16.17 25.62 15.82
C TYR A 252 17.17 26.06 16.89
N LEU A 253 16.71 26.40 18.09
CA LEU A 253 17.59 26.70 19.23
C LEU A 253 18.48 25.51 19.61
N ASP A 254 17.92 24.30 19.62
CA ASP A 254 18.66 23.07 19.92
C ASP A 254 19.68 22.75 18.83
N GLU A 255 19.31 22.90 17.56
CA GLU A 255 20.22 22.74 16.42
C GLU A 255 21.40 23.72 16.50
N GLU A 256 21.18 25.02 16.76
CA GLU A 256 22.25 26.01 16.91
C GLU A 256 23.27 25.59 17.99
N ILE A 257 22.79 25.15 19.14
CA ILE A 257 23.64 24.72 20.26
C ILE A 257 24.35 23.40 19.94
N MET A 258 23.64 22.45 19.33
CA MET A 258 24.21 21.18 18.90
C MET A 258 25.32 21.42 17.87
N TYR A 259 25.10 22.24 16.85
CA TYR A 259 26.08 22.57 15.81
C TYR A 259 27.28 23.32 16.41
N ALA A 260 27.06 24.26 17.32
CA ALA A 260 28.15 24.94 18.02
C ALA A 260 29.02 23.94 18.81
N ASN A 261 28.39 23.08 19.60
CA ASN A 261 29.06 22.05 20.40
C ASN A 261 29.82 21.02 19.56
N THR A 262 29.30 20.65 18.39
CA THR A 262 29.86 19.57 17.57
C THR A 262 30.89 20.04 16.55
N HIS A 263 30.68 21.22 15.93
CA HIS A 263 31.47 21.68 14.78
C HIS A 263 32.39 22.86 15.08
N TYR A 264 32.02 23.74 16.02
CA TYR A 264 32.84 24.92 16.35
C TYR A 264 33.74 24.70 17.57
N LEU A 265 33.18 24.19 18.67
CA LEU A 265 33.88 24.05 19.94
C LEU A 265 34.86 22.86 19.98
N ILE A 266 34.56 21.76 19.27
CA ILE A 266 35.45 20.60 19.14
C ILE A 266 36.63 20.86 18.18
N GLY A 267 36.54 21.88 17.32
CA GLY A 267 37.58 22.22 16.35
C GLY A 267 38.90 22.70 16.97
N GLU A 268 39.96 22.83 16.16
CA GLU A 268 41.32 23.22 16.56
C GLU A 268 41.47 24.68 17.07
N ASN A 269 40.41 25.31 17.61
CA ASN A 269 40.37 26.75 17.87
C ASN A 269 40.96 27.18 19.22
N SER A 270 41.14 26.28 20.20
CA SER A 270 41.98 26.46 21.40
C SER A 270 41.98 25.19 22.27
N ASP A 271 43.02 24.98 23.10
CA ASP A 271 43.02 23.90 24.10
C ASP A 271 41.89 24.03 25.14
N PHE A 272 41.39 25.25 25.38
CA PHE A 272 40.25 25.53 26.27
C PHE A 272 38.95 24.92 25.74
N PHE A 273 38.64 25.13 24.46
CA PHE A 273 37.36 24.69 23.89
C PHE A 273 37.24 23.18 23.67
N ARG A 274 38.36 22.44 23.64
CA ARG A 274 38.35 20.96 23.56
C ARG A 274 37.50 20.30 24.66
N ASN A 275 37.39 20.94 25.83
CA ASN A 275 36.66 20.41 26.97
C ASN A 275 35.46 21.28 27.38
N TYR A 276 35.12 22.32 26.61
CA TYR A 276 34.00 23.21 26.88
C TYR A 276 32.78 22.82 26.04
N LYS A 277 31.59 22.87 26.64
CA LYS A 277 30.32 22.71 25.95
C LYS A 277 29.36 23.81 26.40
N LEU A 278 28.57 24.30 25.44
CA LEU A 278 27.38 25.08 25.71
C LEU A 278 26.31 24.20 26.39
N PRO A 279 25.36 24.82 27.13
CA PRO A 279 24.31 24.11 27.85
C PRO A 279 23.49 23.16 26.97
N GLU A 280 22.94 22.12 27.57
CA GLU A 280 21.93 21.26 26.93
C GLU A 280 20.57 21.98 26.84
N VAL A 281 19.87 21.86 25.71
CA VAL A 281 18.50 22.39 25.55
C VAL A 281 17.48 21.36 26.01
N ILE A 282 16.68 21.72 27.02
CA ILE A 282 15.54 20.95 27.49
C ILE A 282 14.27 21.65 27.02
N LYS A 283 13.71 21.16 25.92
CA LYS A 283 12.53 21.73 25.25
C LYS A 283 11.27 20.92 25.53
N CYS A 284 10.16 21.60 25.79
CA CYS A 284 8.86 20.98 25.97
C CYS A 284 7.75 21.88 25.42
N VAL A 285 6.95 21.39 24.48
CA VAL A 285 5.72 22.04 24.03
C VAL A 285 4.57 21.09 24.35
N LYS A 286 3.53 21.57 25.02
CA LYS A 286 2.36 20.75 25.39
C LYS A 286 1.06 21.52 25.13
N PRO A 287 -0.04 20.80 24.82
CA PRO A 287 -1.37 21.39 24.83
C PRO A 287 -1.72 21.92 26.24
N SER A 288 -2.39 23.07 26.31
CA SER A 288 -2.96 23.61 27.56
C SER A 288 -4.24 22.84 27.96
N GLU A 289 -4.73 23.02 29.18
CA GLU A 289 -5.94 22.34 29.66
C GLU A 289 -7.20 22.66 28.83
N ASN A 290 -7.24 23.83 28.17
CA ASN A 290 -8.37 24.28 27.36
C ASN A 290 -8.20 23.95 25.86
N ALA A 291 -7.10 23.30 25.46
CA ALA A 291 -6.83 22.97 24.08
C ALA A 291 -7.91 22.03 23.51
N LYS A 292 -8.36 22.31 22.28
CA LYS A 292 -9.29 21.43 21.54
C LYS A 292 -8.59 20.27 20.83
N PHE A 293 -7.26 20.20 20.97
CA PHE A 293 -6.43 19.15 20.39
C PHE A 293 -5.56 18.50 21.48
N ALA A 294 -5.23 17.25 21.26
CA ALA A 294 -4.19 16.53 21.97
C ALA A 294 -3.03 16.21 21.01
N VAL A 295 -1.89 15.87 21.58
CA VAL A 295 -0.69 15.54 20.84
C VAL A 295 -0.19 14.21 21.34
N GLU A 296 -0.09 13.25 20.43
CA GLU A 296 0.33 11.89 20.74
C GLU A 296 1.62 11.56 19.99
N GLU A 297 2.63 11.09 20.71
CA GLU A 297 3.86 10.63 20.08
C GLU A 297 3.68 9.20 19.56
N ILE A 298 3.94 9.01 18.28
CA ILE A 298 3.94 7.73 17.60
C ILE A 298 5.24 7.01 17.97
N ARG A 299 5.12 5.96 18.77
CA ARG A 299 6.24 5.13 19.22
C ARG A 299 5.83 3.68 19.24
N PHE A 300 6.29 2.89 18.29
CA PHE A 300 6.04 1.46 18.28
C PHE A 300 6.92 0.75 19.31
N GLN A 301 6.33 0.36 20.43
CA GLN A 301 6.99 -0.52 21.38
C GLN A 301 6.96 -1.96 20.86
N VAL A 302 8.11 -2.64 20.93
CA VAL A 302 8.20 -4.07 20.65
C VAL A 302 7.40 -4.79 21.73
N ASP A 303 6.46 -5.64 21.32
CA ASP A 303 5.73 -6.47 22.29
C ASP A 303 6.69 -7.41 23.05
N ASP A 304 6.31 -7.81 24.26
CA ASP A 304 7.13 -8.70 25.10
C ASP A 304 7.37 -10.08 24.45
N THR A 305 6.70 -10.38 23.33
CA THR A 305 6.79 -11.65 22.60
C THR A 305 7.82 -11.66 21.47
N GLY A 306 8.41 -10.51 21.10
CA GLY A 306 9.43 -10.42 20.04
C GLY A 306 8.89 -10.58 18.62
N ALA A 307 7.56 -10.63 18.45
CA ALA A 307 6.90 -10.87 17.15
C ALA A 307 7.25 -9.78 16.13
N LEU A 308 7.44 -8.54 16.58
CA LEU A 308 7.78 -7.41 15.72
C LEU A 308 9.15 -7.58 15.03
N TRP A 309 10.15 -8.15 15.72
CA TRP A 309 11.48 -8.39 15.16
C TRP A 309 11.47 -9.47 14.09
N ASP A 310 10.71 -10.56 14.31
CA ASP A 310 10.54 -11.64 13.35
C ASP A 310 9.78 -11.22 12.09
N ILE A 311 8.94 -10.17 12.19
CA ILE A 311 8.16 -9.67 11.06
C ILE A 311 8.95 -8.63 10.27
N ILE A 312 9.61 -7.67 10.91
CA ILE A 312 10.45 -6.66 10.22
C ILE A 312 11.63 -7.30 9.47
N THR A 313 12.18 -8.42 9.97
CA THR A 313 13.26 -9.17 9.28
C THR A 313 12.79 -9.97 8.07
N LYS A 314 11.47 -10.11 7.83
CA LYS A 314 10.90 -11.01 6.80
C LYS A 314 10.24 -10.32 5.60
N SER A 315 10.74 -9.15 5.18
CA SER A 315 10.36 -8.50 3.90
C SER A 315 8.85 -8.37 3.68
N VAL A 316 8.15 -7.67 4.57
CA VAL A 316 6.67 -7.67 4.67
C VAL A 316 5.98 -6.83 3.57
N TYR A 317 6.72 -5.97 2.89
CA TYR A 317 6.16 -5.08 1.86
C TYR A 317 6.99 -5.20 0.59
N THR A 318 6.66 -6.19 -0.23
CA THR A 318 7.30 -6.39 -1.53
C THR A 318 6.51 -5.74 -2.66
N ASN A 319 5.19 -5.55 -2.47
CA ASN A 319 4.31 -4.93 -3.45
C ASN A 319 4.01 -3.47 -3.07
N GLU A 320 3.93 -2.60 -4.08
CA GLU A 320 3.65 -1.18 -3.94
C GLU A 320 2.34 -0.90 -3.19
N PHE A 321 1.32 -1.75 -3.40
CA PHE A 321 -0.04 -1.57 -2.87
C PHE A 321 -0.33 -2.35 -1.57
N ASP A 322 0.67 -2.97 -0.94
CA ASP A 322 0.45 -3.76 0.28
C ASP A 322 -0.20 -2.93 1.41
N TYR A 323 0.12 -1.63 1.52
CA TYR A 323 -0.51 -0.73 2.51
C TYR A 323 -2.03 -0.59 2.30
N ILE A 324 -2.51 -0.66 1.05
CA ILE A 324 -3.94 -0.60 0.72
C ILE A 324 -4.62 -1.89 1.18
N ARG A 325 -4.00 -3.05 0.92
CA ARG A 325 -4.50 -4.35 1.41
C ARG A 325 -4.66 -4.33 2.93
N GLU A 326 -3.68 -3.82 3.66
CA GLU A 326 -3.73 -3.73 5.13
C GLU A 326 -4.86 -2.79 5.61
N LEU A 327 -5.07 -1.64 4.96
CA LEU A 327 -6.18 -0.74 5.30
C LEU A 327 -7.54 -1.40 5.07
N ILE A 328 -7.72 -2.09 3.94
CA ILE A 328 -8.97 -2.81 3.63
C ILE A 328 -9.19 -3.94 4.65
N GLN A 329 -8.15 -4.70 5.01
CA GLN A 329 -8.25 -5.73 6.05
C GLN A 329 -8.71 -5.16 7.40
N ASN A 330 -8.13 -4.02 7.83
CA ASN A 330 -8.52 -3.34 9.06
C ASN A 330 -9.97 -2.85 9.01
N ALA A 331 -10.41 -2.33 7.86
CA ALA A 331 -11.80 -1.90 7.62
C ALA A 331 -12.79 -3.07 7.68
N ILE A 332 -12.43 -4.21 7.08
CA ILE A 332 -13.20 -5.47 7.16
C ILE A 332 -13.30 -5.93 8.61
N ASP A 333 -12.17 -5.98 9.34
CA ASP A 333 -12.15 -6.39 10.74
C ASP A 333 -13.01 -5.48 11.63
N ALA A 334 -12.92 -4.16 11.47
CA ALA A 334 -13.74 -3.21 12.24
C ALA A 334 -15.24 -3.39 11.97
N THR A 335 -15.60 -3.68 10.71
CA THR A 335 -16.99 -3.94 10.28
C THR A 335 -17.50 -5.25 10.87
N LEU A 336 -16.73 -6.33 10.75
CA LEU A 336 -17.09 -7.64 11.32
C LEU A 336 -17.12 -7.60 12.84
N LEU A 337 -16.26 -6.82 13.48
CA LEU A 337 -16.23 -6.69 14.93
C LEU A 337 -17.53 -6.07 15.47
N LYS A 338 -18.06 -5.07 14.77
CA LYS A 338 -19.34 -4.44 15.12
C LYS A 338 -20.46 -5.49 15.16
N ILE A 339 -20.51 -6.38 14.17
CA ILE A 339 -21.47 -7.49 14.11
C ILE A 339 -21.22 -8.50 15.24
N TYR A 340 -19.95 -8.89 15.45
CA TYR A 340 -19.56 -9.81 16.52
C TYR A 340 -19.97 -9.30 17.90
N LEU A 341 -19.86 -7.99 18.13
CA LEU A 341 -20.20 -7.31 19.37
C LEU A 341 -21.69 -7.05 19.55
N ASP A 342 -22.53 -7.10 18.51
CA ASP A 342 -23.98 -6.87 18.66
C ASP A 342 -24.69 -8.11 19.21
N ASP A 343 -25.23 -8.02 20.43
CA ASP A 343 -25.96 -9.14 21.07
C ASP A 343 -27.27 -9.50 20.36
N LYS A 344 -27.77 -8.66 19.45
CA LYS A 344 -28.95 -8.95 18.62
C LYS A 344 -28.64 -9.88 17.45
N GLU A 345 -27.37 -9.95 17.03
CA GLU A 345 -26.94 -10.79 15.92
C GLU A 345 -26.80 -12.25 16.36
N ASN A 346 -27.50 -13.14 15.66
CA ASN A 346 -27.43 -14.58 15.89
C ASN A 346 -26.27 -15.19 15.10
N ILE A 347 -25.10 -15.24 15.72
CA ILE A 347 -23.91 -15.86 15.15
C ILE A 347 -23.75 -17.28 15.69
N GLU A 348 -24.04 -18.26 14.83
CA GLU A 348 -23.91 -19.69 15.14
C GLU A 348 -22.49 -20.21 14.89
N TYR A 349 -21.85 -19.77 13.80
CA TYR A 349 -20.55 -20.28 13.36
C TYR A 349 -19.44 -19.24 13.48
N GLN A 350 -18.21 -19.71 13.70
CA GLN A 350 -17.05 -18.83 13.85
C GLN A 350 -16.69 -18.12 12.54
N SER A 351 -16.90 -18.74 11.38
CA SER A 351 -16.58 -18.14 10.09
C SER A 351 -17.44 -16.90 9.80
N PRO A 352 -16.82 -15.74 9.53
CA PRO A 352 -17.54 -14.52 9.13
C PRO A 352 -18.36 -14.68 7.85
N ARG A 353 -18.08 -15.71 7.04
CA ARG A 353 -18.83 -16.04 5.81
C ARG A 353 -20.27 -16.45 6.06
N SER A 354 -20.57 -16.95 7.26
CA SER A 354 -21.93 -17.30 7.69
C SER A 354 -22.71 -16.13 8.30
N TRP A 355 -22.05 -15.00 8.59
CA TRP A 355 -22.68 -13.89 9.31
C TRP A 355 -23.56 -13.05 8.38
N HIS A 356 -24.50 -12.30 8.93
CA HIS A 356 -25.26 -11.33 8.15
C HIS A 356 -24.52 -9.98 8.16
N CYS A 357 -23.99 -9.56 7.01
CA CYS A 357 -23.25 -8.30 6.86
C CYS A 357 -23.92 -7.45 5.78
N ASN A 358 -24.49 -6.30 6.17
CA ASN A 358 -25.09 -5.33 5.26
C ASN A 358 -24.23 -4.08 5.06
N ASP A 359 -23.22 -3.89 5.92
CA ASP A 359 -22.26 -2.79 5.80
C ASP A 359 -21.22 -3.12 4.71
N LYS A 360 -20.59 -2.08 4.17
CA LYS A 360 -19.57 -2.17 3.13
C LYS A 360 -18.30 -1.42 3.52
N VAL A 361 -17.19 -1.75 2.87
CA VAL A 361 -15.96 -0.95 2.88
C VAL A 361 -15.91 -0.11 1.60
N MET A 362 -15.75 1.20 1.74
CA MET A 362 -15.64 2.12 0.61
C MET A 362 -14.18 2.48 0.37
N ILE A 363 -13.70 2.33 -0.87
CA ILE A 363 -12.37 2.75 -1.29
C ILE A 363 -12.54 3.80 -2.37
N ALA A 364 -12.22 5.06 -2.07
CA ALA A 364 -12.28 6.14 -3.06
C ALA A 364 -10.87 6.64 -3.38
N TYR A 365 -10.59 6.94 -4.64
CA TYR A 365 -9.28 7.45 -5.04
C TYR A 365 -9.39 8.53 -6.11
N SER A 366 -8.65 9.63 -5.92
CA SER A 366 -8.43 10.66 -6.92
C SER A 366 -6.97 10.64 -7.34
N GLN A 367 -6.72 10.32 -8.62
CA GLN A 367 -5.39 10.40 -9.22
C GLN A 367 -4.95 11.86 -9.36
N LYS A 368 -5.87 12.78 -9.66
CA LYS A 368 -5.57 14.22 -9.76
C LYS A 368 -5.03 14.77 -8.45
N GLU A 369 -5.71 14.52 -7.35
CA GLU A 369 -5.31 15.01 -6.03
C GLU A 369 -4.27 14.11 -5.34
N GLY A 370 -4.09 12.87 -5.80
CA GLY A 370 -3.22 11.88 -5.14
C GLY A 370 -3.74 11.56 -3.74
N THR A 371 -5.05 11.38 -3.60
CA THR A 371 -5.68 11.15 -2.30
C THR A 371 -6.50 9.85 -2.34
N LEU A 372 -6.25 8.97 -1.37
CA LEU A 372 -6.92 7.69 -1.18
C LEU A 372 -7.74 7.75 0.11
N TRP A 373 -9.02 7.41 0.03
CA TRP A 373 -9.91 7.25 1.16
C TRP A 373 -10.27 5.77 1.32
N VAL A 374 -10.14 5.26 2.54
CA VAL A 374 -10.66 3.95 2.94
C VAL A 374 -11.62 4.18 4.10
N GLU A 375 -12.91 3.98 3.86
CA GLU A 375 -13.97 4.19 4.85
C GLU A 375 -14.67 2.87 5.21
N ASP A 376 -14.78 2.62 6.51
CA ASP A 376 -15.59 1.56 7.10
C ASP A 376 -16.74 2.13 7.94
N TYR A 377 -17.79 1.33 8.09
CA TYR A 377 -18.93 1.61 8.96
C TYR A 377 -18.91 0.72 10.22
N GLY A 378 -17.72 0.35 10.67
CA GLY A 378 -17.45 -0.58 11.76
C GLY A 378 -17.55 0.04 13.15
N THR A 379 -16.79 -0.48 14.11
CA THR A 379 -16.88 -0.06 15.52
C THR A 379 -16.43 1.38 15.76
N GLY A 380 -15.51 1.90 14.93
CA GLY A 380 -14.75 3.12 15.22
C GLY A 380 -13.76 2.93 16.38
N MET A 381 -13.08 4.00 16.76
CA MET A 381 -12.12 4.06 17.87
C MET A 381 -12.33 5.30 18.72
N ASN A 382 -12.16 5.17 20.04
CA ASN A 382 -11.98 6.33 20.93
C ASN A 382 -10.49 6.74 21.02
N GLU A 383 -10.21 7.84 21.73
CA GLU A 383 -8.85 8.40 21.86
C GLU A 383 -7.83 7.39 22.43
N ASN A 384 -8.24 6.60 23.43
CA ASN A 384 -7.36 5.61 24.05
C ASN A 384 -7.06 4.46 23.10
N GLU A 385 -8.07 3.98 22.37
CA GLU A 385 -7.92 2.91 21.38
C GLU A 385 -7.03 3.36 20.23
N LEU A 386 -7.23 4.57 19.72
CA LEU A 386 -6.39 5.17 18.68
C LEU A 386 -4.93 5.28 19.14
N SER A 387 -4.69 5.84 20.33
CA SER A 387 -3.34 5.94 20.92
C SER A 387 -2.69 4.56 21.08
N ASN A 388 -3.40 3.59 21.66
CA ASN A 388 -2.80 2.31 22.03
C ASN A 388 -2.61 1.37 20.83
N TYR A 389 -3.62 1.23 19.98
CA TYR A 389 -3.60 0.25 18.89
C TYR A 389 -3.01 0.78 17.59
N LEU A 390 -3.02 2.10 17.37
CA LEU A 390 -2.51 2.69 16.15
C LEU A 390 -1.16 3.40 16.32
N PHE A 391 -0.95 4.11 17.44
CA PHE A 391 0.23 4.96 17.62
C PHE A 391 1.34 4.37 18.51
N LYS A 392 1.01 3.52 19.49
CA LYS A 392 1.98 3.08 20.52
C LYS A 392 2.34 1.60 20.52
N THR A 393 1.41 0.72 20.18
CA THR A 393 1.65 -0.72 20.30
C THR A 393 1.48 -1.39 18.95
N ALA A 394 2.45 -2.21 18.56
CA ALA A 394 2.29 -3.17 17.46
C ALA A 394 1.40 -4.34 17.92
N ASN A 395 0.14 -4.04 18.22
CA ASN A 395 -0.84 -5.01 18.67
C ASN A 395 -2.22 -4.63 18.15
N SER A 396 -2.98 -5.61 17.68
CA SER A 396 -4.35 -5.37 17.27
C SER A 396 -5.27 -5.36 18.50
N GLY A 397 -6.16 -4.37 18.58
CA GLY A 397 -7.20 -4.32 19.62
C GLY A 397 -8.15 -5.52 19.60
N TYR A 398 -8.08 -6.33 18.53
CA TYR A 398 -8.96 -7.44 18.26
C TYR A 398 -8.40 -8.80 18.73
N LYS A 399 -7.06 -8.93 18.86
CA LYS A 399 -6.35 -10.22 19.02
C LYS A 399 -6.89 -11.13 20.13
N TYR A 400 -7.37 -10.54 21.22
CA TYR A 400 -7.81 -11.25 22.41
C TYR A 400 -9.31 -11.04 22.73
N MET A 401 -10.08 -10.52 21.78
CA MET A 401 -11.48 -10.23 22.02
C MET A 401 -12.33 -11.51 22.00
N LYS A 402 -12.94 -11.84 23.14
CA LYS A 402 -13.83 -12.98 23.31
C LYS A 402 -15.11 -12.57 24.02
N LYS A 403 -16.13 -12.19 23.23
CA LYS A 403 -17.49 -11.91 23.71
C LYS A 403 -18.42 -13.12 23.56
N ARG A 404 -18.13 -13.99 22.59
CA ARG A 404 -18.89 -15.21 22.26
C ARG A 404 -18.08 -16.48 22.62
N GLU A 405 -18.62 -17.66 22.34
CA GLU A 405 -17.99 -18.95 22.67
C GLU A 405 -16.60 -19.12 22.02
N PHE A 406 -16.40 -18.50 20.85
CA PHE A 406 -15.15 -18.43 20.10
C PHE A 406 -14.53 -17.02 20.13
N MET A 407 -13.22 -16.94 19.92
CA MET A 407 -12.52 -15.64 19.79
C MET A 407 -12.84 -14.98 18.46
N PHE A 408 -12.90 -13.65 18.45
CA PHE A 408 -13.12 -12.90 17.22
C PHE A 408 -12.05 -13.26 16.17
N PRO A 409 -12.44 -13.71 14.97
CA PRO A 409 -11.51 -14.16 13.94
C PRO A 409 -10.90 -12.96 13.19
N ALA A 410 -10.12 -12.12 13.86
CA ALA A 410 -9.45 -10.97 13.24
C ALA A 410 -8.47 -11.39 12.13
N ILE A 411 -8.46 -10.67 11.02
CA ILE A 411 -7.51 -10.82 9.90
C ILE A 411 -6.20 -10.12 10.28
N ALA A 412 -6.27 -8.85 10.67
CA ALA A 412 -5.14 -8.00 11.03
C ALA A 412 -4.68 -8.26 12.49
N LYS A 413 -3.90 -9.32 12.70
CA LYS A 413 -3.49 -9.76 14.06
C LYS A 413 -2.34 -8.95 14.67
N PHE A 414 -1.45 -8.39 13.85
CA PHE A 414 -0.15 -7.88 14.30
C PHE A 414 -0.12 -6.37 14.55
N GLY A 415 -1.08 -5.60 14.04
CA GLY A 415 -1.13 -4.15 14.28
C GLY A 415 0.01 -3.34 13.65
N ILE A 416 0.70 -3.89 12.64
CA ILE A 416 1.81 -3.21 11.93
C ILE A 416 1.41 -2.63 10.57
N GLY A 417 0.25 -3.02 10.03
CA GLY A 417 -0.15 -2.63 8.68
C GLY A 417 -0.26 -1.11 8.48
N PHE A 418 -0.63 -0.37 9.53
CA PHE A 418 -0.66 1.09 9.51
C PHE A 418 0.72 1.73 9.34
N VAL A 419 1.80 1.06 9.80
CA VAL A 419 3.18 1.56 9.64
C VAL A 419 3.54 1.70 8.15
N ALA A 420 3.03 0.82 7.29
CA ALA A 420 3.25 0.92 5.85
C ALA A 420 2.73 2.26 5.29
N CYS A 421 1.61 2.76 5.81
CA CYS A 421 1.00 4.03 5.39
C CYS A 421 1.91 5.23 5.69
N LEU A 422 2.62 5.24 6.84
CA LEU A 422 3.55 6.32 7.22
C LEU A 422 4.68 6.51 6.21
N THR A 423 5.07 5.45 5.50
CA THR A 423 6.11 5.52 4.47
C THR A 423 5.58 5.98 3.11
N LYS A 424 4.31 5.70 2.82
CA LYS A 424 3.66 5.90 1.51
C LYS A 424 2.88 7.21 1.37
N ALA A 425 2.55 7.87 2.47
CA ALA A 425 1.79 9.12 2.46
C ALA A 425 2.61 10.33 2.95
N ASP A 426 2.34 11.50 2.38
CA ASP A 426 2.83 12.79 2.89
C ASP A 426 1.96 13.36 4.01
N LYS A 427 0.70 12.96 4.05
CA LYS A 427 -0.24 13.32 5.10
C LYS A 427 -1.25 12.19 5.28
N ILE A 428 -1.53 11.85 6.53
CA ILE A 428 -2.54 10.88 6.92
C ILE A 428 -3.55 11.60 7.81
N GLN A 429 -4.83 11.48 7.48
CA GLN A 429 -5.92 11.88 8.37
C GLN A 429 -6.78 10.68 8.70
N ILE A 430 -7.29 10.64 9.92
CA ILE A 430 -8.10 9.55 10.45
C ILE A 430 -9.30 10.17 11.14
N LEU A 431 -10.47 9.99 10.54
CA LEU A 431 -11.74 10.42 11.08
C LEU A 431 -12.44 9.21 11.66
N THR A 432 -12.68 9.17 12.97
CA THR A 432 -13.27 7.98 13.61
C THR A 432 -14.32 8.36 14.64
N ARG A 433 -15.35 7.53 14.79
CA ARG A 433 -16.39 7.70 15.81
C ARG A 433 -16.93 6.35 16.27
N THR A 434 -16.93 6.13 17.59
CA THR A 434 -17.59 4.97 18.22
C THR A 434 -19.11 5.20 18.31
N GLN A 435 -19.86 4.21 18.82
CA GLN A 435 -21.31 4.38 19.04
C GLN A 435 -21.61 5.36 20.19
N SER A 436 -20.73 5.43 21.19
CA SER A 436 -20.95 6.13 22.47
C SER A 436 -20.23 7.47 22.58
N ASP A 437 -19.22 7.72 21.75
CA ASP A 437 -18.35 8.89 21.86
C ASP A 437 -18.55 9.88 20.71
N ASN A 438 -18.08 11.11 20.92
CA ASN A 438 -18.00 12.08 19.83
C ASN A 438 -16.91 11.68 18.83
N GLY A 439 -16.99 12.24 17.61
CA GLY A 439 -15.98 11.96 16.61
C GLY A 439 -14.61 12.53 16.99
N ILE A 440 -13.57 11.91 16.45
CA ILE A 440 -12.17 12.29 16.60
C ILE A 440 -11.56 12.45 15.19
N ASN A 441 -10.76 13.49 15.00
CA ASN A 441 -9.89 13.64 13.83
C ASN A 441 -8.44 13.52 14.30
N ALA A 442 -7.67 12.59 13.72
CA ALA A 442 -6.25 12.50 13.97
C ALA A 442 -5.46 12.75 12.68
N GLU A 443 -4.46 13.62 12.75
CA GLU A 443 -3.65 14.02 11.61
C GLU A 443 -2.16 13.78 11.86
N ILE A 444 -1.50 13.18 10.88
CA ILE A 444 -0.07 12.85 10.89
C ILE A 444 0.56 13.39 9.61
N GLU A 445 1.61 14.18 9.74
CA GLU A 445 2.39 14.68 8.61
C GLU A 445 3.61 13.80 8.33
N SER A 446 4.08 13.79 7.08
CA SER A 446 5.30 13.11 6.63
C SER A 446 6.48 13.45 7.56
N LYS A 447 7.26 12.44 7.95
CA LYS A 447 8.45 12.57 8.81
C LYS A 447 8.17 13.05 10.25
N SER A 448 6.91 13.31 10.61
CA SER A 448 6.52 13.59 11.99
C SER A 448 6.39 12.28 12.78
N THR A 449 6.94 12.24 14.00
CA THR A 449 6.61 11.20 14.99
C THR A 449 5.45 11.62 15.88
N ILE A 450 4.73 12.68 15.51
CA ILE A 450 3.66 13.28 16.29
C ILE A 450 2.35 13.23 15.50
N ALA A 451 1.31 12.70 16.15
CA ALA A 451 -0.08 12.76 15.71
C ALA A 451 -0.82 13.87 16.47
N PHE A 452 -1.54 14.72 15.73
CA PHE A 452 -2.44 15.73 16.32
C PHE A 452 -3.85 15.15 16.37
N ILE A 453 -4.49 15.19 17.53
CA ILE A 453 -5.83 14.61 17.75
C ILE A 453 -6.80 15.73 18.10
N GLU A 454 -7.68 16.09 17.19
CA GLU A 454 -8.78 17.03 17.43
C GLU A 454 -10.00 16.29 17.99
N LYS A 455 -10.56 16.81 19.09
CA LYS A 455 -11.64 16.16 19.84
C LYS A 455 -13.00 16.77 19.51
N ASN A 456 -14.04 15.95 19.62
CA ASN A 456 -15.44 16.36 19.47
C ASN A 456 -15.80 16.89 18.07
N ILE A 457 -15.25 16.28 17.02
CA ILE A 457 -15.66 16.59 15.65
C ILE A 457 -17.07 16.07 15.40
N GLN A 458 -17.81 16.75 14.52
CA GLN A 458 -19.11 16.28 14.06
C GLN A 458 -18.92 15.25 12.95
N ARG A 459 -19.23 13.98 13.25
CA ARG A 459 -19.32 12.88 12.28
C ARG A 459 -20.66 12.19 12.52
N ALA A 460 -21.44 11.93 11.47
CA ALA A 460 -22.83 11.46 11.61
C ALA A 460 -22.98 9.93 11.75
N TRP A 461 -22.05 9.15 11.20
CA TRP A 461 -22.05 7.67 11.24
C TRP A 461 -20.91 7.12 12.11
N GLN A 462 -21.07 5.85 12.52
CA GLN A 462 -20.06 5.09 13.26
C GLN A 462 -19.05 4.48 12.27
N GLY A 463 -17.80 4.30 12.71
CA GLY A 463 -16.73 3.70 11.90
C GLY A 463 -15.54 4.64 11.74
N THR A 464 -14.66 4.33 10.78
CA THR A 464 -13.42 5.08 10.52
C THR A 464 -13.25 5.41 9.04
N THR A 465 -12.74 6.60 8.73
CA THR A 465 -12.23 6.98 7.41
C THR A 465 -10.74 7.26 7.56
N VAL A 466 -9.91 6.54 6.82
CA VAL A 466 -8.48 6.83 6.67
C VAL A 466 -8.27 7.52 5.34
N ILE A 467 -7.69 8.72 5.37
CA ILE A 467 -7.40 9.55 4.21
C ILE A 467 -5.87 9.65 4.07
N LEU A 468 -5.34 9.19 2.94
CA LEU A 468 -3.92 9.23 2.62
C LEU A 468 -3.68 10.16 1.45
N HIS A 469 -2.86 11.18 1.66
CA HIS A 469 -2.25 11.93 0.57
C HIS A 469 -0.99 11.18 0.14
N VAL A 470 -1.08 10.40 -0.93
CA VAL A 470 -0.01 9.48 -1.36
C VAL A 470 1.16 10.25 -2.00
N LYS A 471 2.38 9.80 -1.72
CA LYS A 471 3.62 10.39 -2.29
C LYS A 471 3.73 10.15 -3.79
N GLU A 472 3.41 8.93 -4.20
CA GLU A 472 3.49 8.47 -5.58
C GLU A 472 2.06 8.23 -6.09
N LYS A 473 1.69 8.95 -7.14
CA LYS A 473 0.37 8.85 -7.76
C LYS A 473 0.36 7.68 -8.74
N TYR A 474 -0.67 6.84 -8.64
CA TYR A 474 -0.99 5.75 -9.58
C TYR A 474 -2.32 6.01 -10.27
N SER A 475 -2.63 5.24 -11.30
CA SER A 475 -3.94 5.29 -11.97
C SER A 475 -5.01 4.56 -11.18
N PHE A 476 -6.27 4.96 -11.37
CA PHE A 476 -7.40 4.24 -10.76
C PHE A 476 -7.49 2.79 -11.27
N ASP A 477 -7.14 2.53 -12.53
CA ASP A 477 -7.15 1.18 -13.09
C ASP A 477 -6.12 0.27 -12.40
N GLU A 478 -4.91 0.75 -12.09
CA GLU A 478 -3.91 -0.03 -11.32
C GLU A 478 -4.42 -0.39 -9.92
N LEU A 479 -5.04 0.57 -9.21
CA LEU A 479 -5.66 0.32 -7.91
C LEU A 479 -6.78 -0.73 -8.03
N LYS A 480 -7.68 -0.54 -8.99
CA LYS A 480 -8.81 -1.44 -9.24
C LYS A 480 -8.33 -2.84 -9.54
N ASP A 481 -7.39 -3.00 -10.47
CA ASP A 481 -6.85 -4.30 -10.88
C ASP A 481 -6.17 -5.00 -9.69
N TYR A 482 -5.43 -4.27 -8.86
CA TYR A 482 -4.86 -4.80 -7.62
C TYR A 482 -5.95 -5.32 -6.68
N VAL A 483 -6.95 -4.50 -6.35
CA VAL A 483 -7.99 -4.88 -5.39
C VAL A 483 -8.85 -6.03 -5.93
N PHE A 484 -9.22 -6.04 -7.22
CA PHE A 484 -9.96 -7.15 -7.84
C PHE A 484 -9.15 -8.45 -7.91
N THR A 485 -7.83 -8.36 -8.10
CA THR A 485 -6.96 -9.54 -8.12
C THR A 485 -6.82 -10.14 -6.73
N TYR A 486 -6.61 -9.31 -5.71
CA TYR A 486 -6.36 -9.80 -4.35
C TYR A 486 -7.64 -10.07 -3.55
N PHE A 487 -8.74 -9.36 -3.74
CA PHE A 487 -9.98 -9.55 -2.98
C PHE A 487 -11.05 -10.26 -3.81
N GLY A 488 -10.98 -11.59 -3.90
CA GLY A 488 -11.90 -12.40 -4.72
C GLY A 488 -13.23 -12.73 -4.04
N CYS A 489 -13.22 -13.06 -2.75
CA CYS A 489 -14.43 -13.43 -2.00
C CYS A 489 -14.43 -12.85 -0.57
N PRO A 490 -14.30 -11.52 -0.42
CA PRO A 490 -14.16 -10.88 0.88
C PRO A 490 -15.39 -11.14 1.77
N SER A 491 -15.17 -11.16 3.09
CA SER A 491 -16.26 -11.38 4.07
C SER A 491 -17.21 -10.19 4.24
N VAL A 492 -16.84 -9.03 3.70
CA VAL A 492 -17.61 -7.76 3.67
C VAL A 492 -17.54 -7.24 2.23
N GLU A 493 -18.61 -6.63 1.72
CA GLU A 493 -18.58 -6.03 0.38
C GLU A 493 -17.60 -4.86 0.31
N ILE A 494 -16.96 -4.70 -0.85
CA ILE A 494 -16.01 -3.61 -1.11
C ILE A 494 -16.47 -2.84 -2.34
N ASP A 495 -16.66 -1.54 -2.19
CA ASP A 495 -17.03 -0.64 -3.28
C ASP A 495 -15.86 0.30 -3.59
N LEU A 496 -15.39 0.29 -4.83
CA LEU A 496 -14.33 1.16 -5.33
C LEU A 496 -14.92 2.34 -6.11
N VAL A 497 -14.42 3.54 -5.83
CA VAL A 497 -14.92 4.80 -6.37
C VAL A 497 -13.79 5.58 -7.05
N ASP A 498 -13.89 5.76 -8.36
CA ASP A 498 -13.07 6.70 -9.12
C ASP A 498 -13.59 8.12 -8.88
N VAL A 499 -12.90 8.85 -8.01
CA VAL A 499 -13.30 10.20 -7.59
C VAL A 499 -13.18 11.18 -8.75
N ASP A 500 -12.21 11.00 -9.64
CA ASP A 500 -12.00 11.90 -10.77
C ASP A 500 -13.13 11.80 -11.78
N THR A 501 -13.65 10.58 -12.01
CA THR A 501 -14.82 10.35 -12.84
C THR A 501 -16.12 10.73 -12.12
N LEU A 502 -16.24 10.43 -10.82
CA LEU A 502 -17.39 10.85 -9.99
C LEU A 502 -17.59 12.38 -10.05
N ASN A 503 -16.51 13.15 -9.92
CA ASN A 503 -16.53 14.61 -9.96
C ASN A 503 -17.07 15.17 -11.29
N MET A 504 -17.09 14.41 -12.39
CA MET A 504 -17.72 14.84 -13.65
C MET A 504 -19.24 14.96 -13.54
N TYR A 505 -19.85 14.28 -12.57
CA TYR A 505 -21.29 14.33 -12.30
C TYR A 505 -21.68 15.45 -11.33
N ALA A 506 -20.69 16.08 -10.69
CA ALA A 506 -20.83 17.21 -9.79
C ALA A 506 -20.91 18.54 -10.57
N ASP A 507 -21.76 19.47 -10.13
CA ASP A 507 -21.88 20.81 -10.71
C ASP A 507 -20.75 21.75 -10.24
N GLY A 508 -19.50 21.28 -10.24
CA GLY A 508 -18.30 22.11 -9.98
C GLY A 508 -17.79 22.18 -8.53
N SER A 509 -18.35 21.39 -7.60
CA SER A 509 -17.80 21.18 -6.25
C SER A 509 -17.08 19.83 -6.16
N THR A 510 -15.95 19.76 -5.44
CA THR A 510 -15.38 18.49 -4.99
C THR A 510 -16.42 17.76 -4.15
N LEU A 511 -16.86 16.58 -4.59
CA LEU A 511 -17.97 15.85 -3.96
C LEU A 511 -17.59 15.25 -2.61
N LEU A 512 -16.31 14.94 -2.39
CA LEU A 512 -15.82 14.36 -1.14
C LEU A 512 -15.31 15.47 -0.22
N ASP A 513 -16.07 15.76 0.82
CA ASP A 513 -15.66 16.53 1.99
C ASP A 513 -15.53 15.59 3.20
N GLU A 514 -14.64 15.92 4.13
CA GLU A 514 -14.39 15.18 5.38
C GLU A 514 -15.66 15.02 6.25
N SER A 515 -16.69 15.84 5.98
CA SER A 515 -17.94 15.90 6.74
C SER A 515 -19.07 15.00 6.23
N GLU A 516 -18.93 14.41 5.03
CA GLU A 516 -20.01 13.65 4.36
C GLU A 516 -19.65 12.16 4.11
N CYS A 517 -20.67 11.31 4.12
CA CYS A 517 -20.52 9.86 4.01
C CYS A 517 -20.29 9.48 2.54
N ILE A 518 -19.21 8.74 2.23
CA ILE A 518 -18.87 8.39 0.83
C ILE A 518 -20.05 7.66 0.17
N LEU A 519 -20.69 6.76 0.89
CA LEU A 519 -21.85 6.02 0.40
C LEU A 519 -23.01 6.95 -0.01
N GLN A 520 -23.30 8.00 0.78
CA GLN A 520 -24.36 8.96 0.46
C GLN A 520 -24.00 9.86 -0.73
N ILE A 521 -22.73 10.25 -0.84
CA ILE A 521 -22.22 11.09 -1.93
C ILE A 521 -22.31 10.37 -3.27
N VAL A 522 -22.09 9.05 -3.28
CA VAL A 522 -22.09 8.19 -4.48
C VAL A 522 -23.50 7.87 -4.98
N GLU A 523 -24.49 7.76 -4.08
CA GLU A 523 -25.86 7.34 -4.43
C GLU A 523 -26.52 8.22 -5.51
N HIS A 524 -26.47 9.54 -5.35
CA HIS A 524 -27.17 10.46 -6.26
C HIS A 524 -26.55 10.49 -7.68
N PRO A 525 -25.23 10.65 -7.85
CA PRO A 525 -24.55 10.50 -9.14
C PRO A 525 -24.81 9.14 -9.80
N GLU A 526 -24.82 8.05 -9.04
CA GLU A 526 -25.04 6.71 -9.60
C GLU A 526 -26.49 6.53 -10.09
N GLN A 527 -27.47 7.09 -9.37
CA GLN A 527 -28.87 7.15 -9.85
C GLN A 527 -28.98 7.96 -11.14
N LYS A 528 -28.31 9.11 -11.23
CA LYS A 528 -28.29 9.98 -12.43
C LYS A 528 -27.65 9.26 -13.63
N ARG A 529 -26.54 8.56 -13.40
CA ARG A 529 -25.87 7.72 -14.40
C ARG A 529 -26.78 6.59 -14.88
N ASN A 530 -27.36 5.82 -13.96
CA ASN A 530 -28.25 4.70 -14.29
C ASN A 530 -29.50 5.15 -15.03
N TYR A 531 -30.08 6.29 -14.67
CA TYR A 531 -31.19 6.88 -15.40
C TYR A 531 -30.81 7.26 -16.85
N GLY A 532 -29.61 7.82 -17.06
CA GLY A 532 -29.07 8.12 -18.40
C GLY A 532 -28.84 6.85 -19.23
N ILE A 533 -28.17 5.85 -18.65
CA ILE A 533 -27.90 4.55 -19.30
C ILE A 533 -29.20 3.82 -19.65
N ASN A 534 -30.18 3.78 -18.74
CA ASN A 534 -31.44 3.08 -18.98
C ASN A 534 -32.25 3.66 -20.16
N LYS A 535 -32.03 4.93 -20.54
CA LYS A 535 -32.61 5.51 -21.76
C LYS A 535 -31.94 5.01 -23.05
N ILE A 536 -30.67 4.64 -22.98
CA ILE A 536 -29.85 4.22 -24.12
C ILE A 536 -29.87 2.68 -24.27
N LEU A 537 -30.03 1.97 -23.16
CA LEU A 537 -29.92 0.51 -23.08
C LEU A 537 -30.83 -0.26 -24.07
N PRO A 538 -32.09 0.14 -24.32
CA PRO A 538 -32.94 -0.52 -25.32
C PRO A 538 -32.37 -0.42 -26.74
N ASP A 539 -31.90 0.76 -27.14
CA ASP A 539 -31.27 0.99 -28.45
C ASP A 539 -29.99 0.17 -28.60
N TYR A 540 -29.16 0.14 -27.56
CA TYR A 540 -27.93 -0.64 -27.54
C TYR A 540 -28.19 -2.14 -27.67
N LYS A 541 -29.11 -2.71 -26.86
CA LYS A 541 -29.48 -4.13 -26.94
C LYS A 541 -30.01 -4.51 -28.32
N CYS A 542 -30.83 -3.63 -28.91
CA CYS A 542 -31.33 -3.78 -30.26
C CYS A 542 -30.18 -3.79 -31.28
N LEU A 543 -29.28 -2.82 -31.21
CA LEU A 543 -28.14 -2.70 -32.11
C LEU A 543 -27.22 -3.93 -32.03
N MET A 544 -26.87 -4.40 -30.83
CA MET A 544 -26.00 -5.56 -30.64
C MET A 544 -26.58 -6.83 -31.26
N LYS A 545 -27.89 -7.05 -31.08
CA LYS A 545 -28.60 -8.18 -31.70
C LYS A 545 -28.63 -8.07 -33.23
N MET A 546 -28.75 -6.87 -33.79
CA MET A 546 -28.63 -6.68 -35.24
C MET A 546 -27.22 -6.97 -35.75
N MET A 547 -26.19 -6.53 -35.03
CA MET A 547 -24.80 -6.82 -35.39
C MET A 547 -24.49 -8.31 -35.38
N GLU A 548 -25.01 -9.05 -34.40
CA GLU A 548 -24.94 -10.51 -34.34
C GLU A 548 -25.56 -11.16 -35.59
N ILE A 549 -26.79 -10.78 -35.95
CA ILE A 549 -27.46 -11.28 -37.17
C ILE A 549 -26.66 -10.96 -38.43
N LEU A 550 -26.06 -9.77 -38.52
CA LEU A 550 -25.30 -9.31 -39.69
C LEU A 550 -23.91 -9.95 -39.83
N SER A 551 -23.44 -10.61 -38.77
CA SER A 551 -22.14 -11.30 -38.69
C SER A 551 -22.25 -12.80 -39.03
N ASP A 552 -23.47 -13.34 -39.12
CA ASP A 552 -23.77 -14.72 -39.51
C ASP A 552 -23.54 -14.92 -41.03
N GLU A 553 -22.79 -15.96 -41.43
CA GLU A 553 -22.45 -16.27 -42.85
C GLU A 553 -23.62 -16.92 -43.62
N ALA A 554 -24.84 -16.46 -43.38
CA ALA A 554 -26.05 -16.96 -44.06
C ALA A 554 -26.34 -16.20 -45.37
N GLU A 555 -27.11 -16.83 -46.27
CA GLU A 555 -27.58 -16.18 -47.51
C GLU A 555 -28.29 -14.84 -47.23
N ILE A 556 -28.04 -13.84 -48.08
CA ILE A 556 -28.50 -12.45 -47.93
C ILE A 556 -30.01 -12.35 -47.63
N ASP A 557 -30.82 -13.15 -48.32
CA ASP A 557 -32.28 -13.19 -48.13
C ASP A 557 -32.67 -13.71 -46.75
N GLY A 558 -31.96 -14.73 -46.25
CA GLY A 558 -32.15 -15.30 -44.92
C GLY A 558 -31.79 -14.30 -43.81
N THR A 559 -30.67 -13.59 -43.99
CA THR A 559 -30.20 -12.57 -43.02
C THR A 559 -31.13 -11.36 -42.98
N ILE A 560 -31.59 -10.85 -44.13
CA ILE A 560 -32.59 -9.76 -44.18
C ILE A 560 -33.94 -10.22 -43.61
N GLY A 561 -34.32 -11.49 -43.83
CA GLY A 561 -35.50 -12.09 -43.20
C GLY A 561 -35.42 -12.10 -41.67
N LYS A 562 -34.27 -12.49 -41.10
CA LYS A 562 -34.00 -12.44 -39.64
C LYS A 562 -34.10 -11.00 -39.11
N VAL A 563 -33.51 -10.02 -39.82
CA VAL A 563 -33.62 -8.59 -39.46
C VAL A 563 -35.08 -8.12 -39.49
N ARG A 564 -35.85 -8.43 -40.54
CA ARG A 564 -37.29 -8.08 -40.62
C ARG A 564 -38.09 -8.67 -39.48
N ASN A 565 -37.85 -9.95 -39.15
CA ASN A 565 -38.55 -10.62 -38.06
C ASN A 565 -38.24 -9.95 -36.71
N MET A 566 -36.98 -9.55 -36.49
CA MET A 566 -36.60 -8.78 -35.31
C MET A 566 -37.28 -7.40 -35.25
N LEU A 567 -37.34 -6.68 -36.36
CA LEU A 567 -37.98 -5.35 -36.45
C LEU A 567 -39.50 -5.41 -36.23
N ASN A 568 -40.15 -6.51 -36.63
CA ASN A 568 -41.59 -6.71 -36.48
C ASN A 568 -41.99 -7.21 -35.08
N ASN A 569 -41.07 -7.87 -34.37
CA ASN A 569 -41.29 -8.40 -33.02
C ASN A 569 -40.67 -7.53 -31.91
N SER A 570 -40.14 -6.33 -32.22
CA SER A 570 -39.63 -5.42 -31.18
C SER A 570 -40.78 -4.67 -30.51
N PHE A 571 -40.85 -4.76 -29.17
CA PHE A 571 -41.85 -4.06 -28.35
C PHE A 571 -41.50 -2.59 -28.09
N TYR A 572 -40.31 -2.14 -28.50
CA TYR A 572 -39.84 -0.76 -28.37
C TYR A 572 -39.83 -0.12 -29.76
N GLU A 573 -40.37 1.09 -29.90
CA GLU A 573 -40.22 1.94 -31.09
C GLU A 573 -39.11 2.93 -30.81
N THR A 574 -38.02 2.85 -31.58
CA THR A 574 -36.87 3.75 -31.44
C THR A 574 -36.47 4.33 -32.79
N ASP A 575 -35.85 5.51 -32.79
CA ASP A 575 -35.39 6.18 -34.02
C ASP A 575 -34.46 5.28 -34.86
N LEU A 576 -33.69 4.40 -34.21
CA LEU A 576 -32.86 3.36 -34.85
C LEU A 576 -33.72 2.38 -35.65
N LEU A 577 -34.78 1.86 -35.02
CA LEU A 577 -35.70 0.90 -35.63
C LEU A 577 -36.45 1.52 -36.79
N GLU A 578 -36.89 2.78 -36.69
CA GLU A 578 -37.56 3.47 -37.80
C GLU A 578 -36.64 3.67 -39.00
N ARG A 579 -35.39 4.10 -38.78
CA ARG A 579 -34.39 4.28 -39.85
C ARG A 579 -34.07 2.97 -40.56
N ILE A 580 -33.91 1.90 -39.81
CA ILE A 580 -33.61 0.57 -40.38
C ILE A 580 -34.85 -0.02 -41.06
N LYS A 581 -36.06 0.14 -40.49
CA LYS A 581 -37.33 -0.23 -41.16
C LYS A 581 -37.48 0.50 -42.49
N ALA A 582 -37.14 1.79 -42.56
CA ALA A 582 -37.19 2.55 -43.80
C ALA A 582 -36.25 1.96 -44.87
N ILE A 583 -35.02 1.58 -44.53
CA ILE A 583 -34.08 0.96 -45.47
C ILE A 583 -34.62 -0.40 -45.95
N VAL A 584 -35.09 -1.24 -45.03
CA VAL A 584 -35.53 -2.61 -45.29
C VAL A 584 -36.85 -2.70 -46.08
N ASN A 585 -37.70 -1.67 -45.99
CA ASN A 585 -38.99 -1.59 -46.69
C ASN A 585 -38.88 -0.96 -48.10
N ASP A 586 -37.85 -0.16 -48.36
CA ASP A 586 -37.73 0.67 -49.58
C ASP A 586 -36.82 0.04 -50.67
N THR A 587 -36.17 -1.11 -50.41
CA THR A 587 -35.23 -1.75 -51.35
C THR A 587 -35.53 -3.23 -51.66
N VAL A 588 -35.23 -3.63 -52.90
CA VAL A 588 -35.17 -5.04 -53.32
C VAL A 588 -34.06 -5.74 -52.55
N VAL A 589 -34.32 -6.95 -52.04
CA VAL A 589 -33.37 -7.73 -51.23
C VAL A 589 -32.13 -8.06 -52.08
N ASN A 590 -31.03 -7.36 -51.85
CA ASN A 590 -29.77 -7.48 -52.60
C ASN A 590 -28.56 -7.02 -51.76
N GLU A 591 -27.35 -7.20 -52.30
CA GLU A 591 -26.07 -6.74 -51.74
C GLU A 591 -26.08 -5.25 -51.33
N GLU A 592 -26.72 -4.39 -52.12
CA GLU A 592 -26.79 -2.94 -51.86
C GLU A 592 -27.63 -2.61 -50.61
N CYS A 593 -28.74 -3.32 -50.42
CA CYS A 593 -29.58 -3.23 -49.22
C CYS A 593 -28.78 -3.64 -47.97
N MET A 594 -28.07 -4.77 -48.04
CA MET A 594 -27.20 -5.23 -46.94
C MET A 594 -26.11 -4.22 -46.60
N SER A 595 -25.47 -3.61 -47.60
CA SER A 595 -24.44 -2.58 -47.40
C SER A 595 -25.02 -1.33 -46.72
N LYS A 596 -26.22 -0.89 -47.12
CA LYS A 596 -26.93 0.24 -46.47
C LYS A 596 -27.28 -0.07 -45.02
N ILE A 597 -27.77 -1.27 -44.71
CA ILE A 597 -28.07 -1.70 -43.34
C ILE A 597 -26.79 -1.72 -42.49
N ARG A 598 -25.70 -2.34 -42.98
CA ARG A 598 -24.41 -2.40 -42.25
C ARG A 598 -23.83 -1.00 -42.00
N LYS A 599 -23.98 -0.09 -42.95
CA LYS A 599 -23.53 1.31 -42.82
C LYS A 599 -24.35 2.07 -41.78
N GLU A 600 -25.68 1.93 -41.79
CA GLU A 600 -26.54 2.56 -40.78
C GLU A 600 -26.27 2.00 -39.39
N VAL A 601 -26.20 0.67 -39.23
CA VAL A 601 -25.86 0.01 -37.96
C VAL A 601 -24.50 0.49 -37.44
N SER A 602 -23.47 0.55 -38.28
CA SER A 602 -22.16 1.08 -37.90
C SER A 602 -22.22 2.55 -37.47
N SER A 603 -23.01 3.39 -38.17
CA SER A 603 -23.19 4.80 -37.81
C SER A 603 -23.90 4.96 -36.47
N GLN A 604 -24.94 4.16 -36.22
CA GLN A 604 -25.72 4.21 -34.99
C GLN A 604 -24.93 3.64 -33.81
N LYS A 605 -24.08 2.63 -34.05
CA LYS A 605 -23.09 2.17 -33.07
C LYS A 605 -22.25 3.32 -32.56
N LYS A 606 -21.65 4.08 -33.47
CA LYS A 606 -20.82 5.24 -33.11
C LYS A 606 -21.59 6.27 -32.27
N ILE A 607 -22.84 6.59 -32.65
CA ILE A 607 -23.68 7.53 -31.91
C ILE A 607 -24.03 7.01 -30.51
N ILE A 608 -24.31 5.71 -30.37
CA ILE A 608 -24.65 5.09 -29.09
C ILE A 608 -23.40 5.02 -28.21
N ASP A 609 -22.24 4.65 -28.76
CA ASP A 609 -20.95 4.64 -28.06
C ASP A 609 -20.62 6.05 -27.53
N GLU A 610 -20.75 7.10 -28.36
CA GLU A 610 -20.60 8.52 -27.95
C GLU A 610 -21.59 8.95 -26.84
N LYS A 611 -22.77 8.32 -26.77
CA LYS A 611 -23.73 8.56 -25.67
C LYS A 611 -23.30 7.83 -24.39
N PHE A 612 -22.74 6.63 -24.47
CA PHE A 612 -22.20 5.90 -23.31
C PHE A 612 -20.97 6.61 -22.72
N GLU A 613 -20.12 7.22 -23.57
CA GLU A 613 -18.97 8.01 -23.12
C GLU A 613 -19.35 9.21 -22.23
N LYS A 614 -20.61 9.69 -22.31
CA LYS A 614 -21.13 10.76 -21.43
C LYS A 614 -21.50 10.26 -20.03
N TYR A 615 -21.58 8.95 -19.84
CA TYR A 615 -21.97 8.29 -18.59
C TYR A 615 -20.90 7.29 -18.13
N PRO A 616 -19.63 7.75 -17.96
CA PRO A 616 -18.55 6.87 -17.54
C PRO A 616 -18.84 6.23 -16.18
N GLN A 617 -18.45 4.96 -16.03
CA GLN A 617 -18.57 4.24 -14.77
C GLN A 617 -17.49 4.72 -13.80
N PHE A 618 -17.91 5.05 -12.58
CA PHE A 618 -17.00 5.46 -11.50
C PHE A 618 -17.10 4.55 -10.27
N LEU A 619 -18.17 3.76 -10.15
CA LEU A 619 -18.42 2.85 -9.03
C LEU A 619 -18.24 1.40 -9.48
N PHE A 620 -17.44 0.64 -8.74
CA PHE A 620 -17.11 -0.76 -9.02
C PHE A 620 -17.31 -1.58 -7.76
N HIS A 621 -18.00 -2.72 -7.88
CA HIS A 621 -18.44 -3.51 -6.75
C HIS A 621 -17.70 -4.85 -6.68
N ILE A 622 -17.19 -5.18 -5.51
CA ILE A 622 -16.72 -6.52 -5.14
C ILE A 622 -17.71 -7.06 -4.11
N PHE A 623 -18.56 -7.97 -4.58
CA PHE A 623 -19.63 -8.55 -3.79
C PHE A 623 -19.11 -9.61 -2.83
N ARG A 624 -19.85 -9.81 -1.74
CA ARG A 624 -19.68 -10.91 -0.81
C ARG A 624 -20.27 -12.20 -1.39
N ASN A 625 -19.70 -12.66 -2.50
CA ASN A 625 -20.09 -13.91 -3.14
C ASN A 625 -19.39 -15.10 -2.50
N ASP A 626 -20.02 -16.27 -2.53
CA ASP A 626 -19.31 -17.53 -2.30
C ASP A 626 -18.26 -17.73 -3.39
N ILE A 627 -17.29 -18.61 -3.12
CA ILE A 627 -16.37 -19.08 -4.17
C ILE A 627 -17.22 -19.50 -5.38
N HIS A 628 -16.79 -19.18 -6.60
CA HIS A 628 -17.58 -19.48 -7.79
C HIS A 628 -17.71 -20.99 -8.03
N GLU A 629 -18.83 -21.44 -8.61
CA GLU A 629 -18.95 -22.85 -9.04
C GLU A 629 -17.99 -23.10 -10.19
N ILE A 630 -17.15 -24.12 -10.04
CA ILE A 630 -16.17 -24.47 -11.06
C ILE A 630 -16.92 -25.04 -12.27
N VAL A 631 -17.84 -25.97 -12.00
CA VAL A 631 -18.67 -26.69 -12.97
C VAL A 631 -20.04 -27.00 -12.37
N ASP A 632 -21.03 -27.24 -13.23
CA ASP A 632 -22.42 -27.57 -12.87
C ASP A 632 -22.70 -29.08 -12.80
N TYR A 633 -21.69 -29.92 -13.07
CA TYR A 633 -21.80 -31.37 -13.03
C TYR A 633 -21.15 -31.97 -11.78
N LYS A 634 -21.70 -33.10 -11.30
CA LYS A 634 -21.07 -33.90 -10.22
C LYS A 634 -19.90 -34.72 -10.73
N GLN A 635 -20.05 -35.28 -11.92
CA GLN A 635 -19.01 -35.97 -12.65
C GLN A 635 -19.16 -35.69 -14.15
N LEU A 636 -18.05 -35.78 -14.88
CA LEU A 636 -18.01 -35.70 -16.32
C LEU A 636 -17.03 -36.75 -16.83
N ILE A 637 -17.48 -37.62 -17.73
CA ILE A 637 -16.65 -38.69 -18.28
C ILE A 637 -16.47 -38.43 -19.76
N LEU A 638 -15.22 -38.43 -20.22
CA LEU A 638 -14.83 -38.34 -21.62
C LEU A 638 -14.35 -39.71 -22.07
N GLU A 639 -15.11 -40.35 -22.95
CA GLU A 639 -14.73 -41.63 -23.55
C GLU A 639 -13.87 -41.37 -24.79
N LEU A 640 -12.67 -41.97 -24.80
CA LEU A 640 -11.70 -41.82 -25.87
C LEU A 640 -11.78 -43.03 -26.82
N ASP A 641 -11.73 -42.76 -28.13
CA ASP A 641 -11.58 -43.80 -29.14
C ASP A 641 -10.10 -44.19 -29.36
N ASP A 642 -9.85 -45.13 -30.28
CA ASP A 642 -8.51 -45.60 -30.63
C ASP A 642 -7.63 -44.52 -31.30
N THR A 643 -8.21 -43.37 -31.64
CA THR A 643 -7.51 -42.20 -32.19
C THR A 643 -7.30 -41.10 -31.16
N PHE A 644 -7.53 -41.39 -29.88
CA PHE A 644 -7.49 -40.42 -28.78
C PHE A 644 -8.46 -39.25 -28.95
N ASN A 645 -9.50 -39.38 -29.79
CA ASN A 645 -10.55 -38.39 -29.93
C ASN A 645 -11.71 -38.65 -28.94
N ILE A 646 -12.44 -37.59 -28.57
CA ILE A 646 -13.61 -37.72 -27.70
C ILE A 646 -14.77 -38.30 -28.51
N SER A 647 -15.09 -39.56 -28.27
CA SER A 647 -16.21 -40.22 -28.93
C SER A 647 -17.55 -39.87 -28.27
N ARG A 648 -17.58 -39.81 -26.93
CA ARG A 648 -18.77 -39.58 -26.11
C ARG A 648 -18.45 -38.88 -24.80
N ILE A 649 -19.46 -38.18 -24.27
CA ILE A 649 -19.40 -37.49 -22.97
C ILE A 649 -20.59 -37.92 -22.12
N TYR A 650 -20.34 -38.27 -20.86
CA TYR A 650 -21.37 -38.69 -19.90
C TYR A 650 -21.34 -37.79 -18.65
N LYS A 651 -22.52 -37.50 -18.08
CA LYS A 651 -22.68 -36.81 -16.78
C LYS A 651 -23.26 -37.73 -15.68
N ASP A 652 -23.74 -38.91 -16.08
CA ASP A 652 -24.22 -39.98 -15.19
C ASP A 652 -23.14 -41.07 -15.10
N THR A 653 -23.48 -42.36 -15.18
CA THR A 653 -22.51 -43.47 -15.04
C THR A 653 -21.91 -43.94 -16.36
N ILE A 654 -20.70 -44.51 -16.30
CA ILE A 654 -20.05 -45.22 -17.40
C ILE A 654 -20.94 -46.38 -17.88
N SER A 655 -21.20 -46.44 -19.20
CA SER A 655 -21.86 -47.57 -19.85
C SER A 655 -20.93 -48.18 -20.91
N ASN A 656 -20.27 -49.30 -20.59
CA ASN A 656 -19.43 -50.08 -21.51
C ASN A 656 -18.23 -49.32 -22.13
N SER A 657 -17.71 -48.27 -21.50
CA SER A 657 -16.54 -47.53 -21.97
C SER A 657 -15.26 -48.35 -21.79
N SER A 658 -14.42 -48.43 -22.82
CA SER A 658 -13.11 -49.10 -22.72
C SER A 658 -12.06 -48.18 -22.08
N ARG A 659 -12.04 -46.88 -22.37
CA ARG A 659 -11.04 -45.94 -21.83
C ARG A 659 -11.46 -44.47 -21.89
N GLY A 660 -10.85 -43.64 -21.05
CA GLY A 660 -11.21 -42.23 -21.00
C GLY A 660 -10.65 -41.44 -19.82
N ILE A 661 -11.19 -40.24 -19.63
CA ILE A 661 -10.91 -39.35 -18.50
C ILE A 661 -12.20 -39.12 -17.73
N ILE A 662 -12.19 -39.33 -16.42
CA ILE A 662 -13.29 -38.99 -15.52
C ILE A 662 -12.91 -37.79 -14.65
N TYR A 663 -13.75 -36.76 -14.67
CA TYR A 663 -13.69 -35.58 -13.80
C TYR A 663 -14.72 -35.72 -12.69
N ILE A 664 -14.30 -35.46 -11.46
CA ILE A 664 -15.14 -35.57 -10.26
C ILE A 664 -15.15 -34.21 -9.56
N SER A 665 -16.31 -33.58 -9.48
CA SER A 665 -16.48 -32.31 -8.76
C SER A 665 -16.79 -32.58 -7.28
N SER A 666 -16.04 -31.94 -6.38
CA SER A 666 -16.27 -31.95 -4.95
C SER A 666 -16.50 -30.54 -4.45
N ASN A 667 -17.62 -30.32 -3.76
CA ASN A 667 -17.97 -29.04 -3.12
C ASN A 667 -18.16 -29.26 -1.62
N PHE A 668 -17.43 -28.51 -0.81
CA PHE A 668 -17.42 -28.64 0.64
C PHE A 668 -17.38 -27.27 1.33
N VAL A 669 -18.29 -27.06 2.29
CA VAL A 669 -18.31 -25.86 3.13
C VAL A 669 -18.49 -26.28 4.58
N ASP A 670 -17.65 -25.76 5.47
CA ASP A 670 -17.71 -25.94 6.92
C ASP A 670 -17.45 -24.61 7.61
N TYR A 671 -18.52 -23.92 8.02
CA TYR A 671 -18.43 -22.63 8.69
C TYR A 671 -17.91 -22.71 10.13
N ASN A 672 -17.93 -23.88 10.78
CA ASN A 672 -17.35 -24.03 12.13
C ASN A 672 -15.83 -23.90 12.06
N LEU A 673 -15.21 -24.59 11.11
CA LEU A 673 -13.76 -24.49 10.88
C LEU A 673 -13.39 -23.30 10.00
N GLY A 674 -14.33 -22.80 9.20
CA GLY A 674 -14.17 -21.69 8.28
C GLY A 674 -13.62 -22.07 6.91
N ILE A 675 -13.97 -23.26 6.43
CA ILE A 675 -13.49 -23.81 5.17
C ILE A 675 -14.58 -23.66 4.09
N GLU A 676 -14.21 -23.11 2.94
CA GLU A 676 -14.95 -23.25 1.69
C GLU A 676 -13.99 -23.86 0.67
N CYS A 677 -14.29 -25.06 0.14
CA CYS A 677 -13.41 -25.78 -0.77
C CYS A 677 -14.21 -26.32 -1.96
N ARG A 678 -13.67 -26.09 -3.16
CA ARG A 678 -14.19 -26.62 -4.41
C ARG A 678 -13.03 -27.26 -5.16
N SER A 679 -13.22 -28.50 -5.60
CA SER A 679 -12.22 -29.18 -6.39
C SER A 679 -12.83 -29.92 -7.57
N ILE A 680 -12.06 -30.05 -8.65
CA ILE A 680 -12.29 -31.01 -9.71
C ILE A 680 -11.08 -31.92 -9.77
N ASN A 681 -11.31 -33.20 -9.53
CA ASN A 681 -10.28 -34.22 -9.53
C ASN A 681 -10.48 -35.10 -10.76
N ALA A 682 -9.49 -35.16 -11.65
CA ALA A 682 -9.55 -35.95 -12.87
C ALA A 682 -8.66 -37.20 -12.79
N PHE A 683 -9.13 -38.29 -13.40
CA PHE A 683 -8.44 -39.58 -13.44
C PHE A 683 -8.57 -40.19 -14.83
N MET A 684 -7.49 -40.79 -15.33
CA MET A 684 -7.54 -41.61 -16.54
C MET A 684 -7.96 -43.04 -16.19
N PHE A 685 -8.74 -43.66 -17.06
CA PHE A 685 -9.10 -45.07 -16.92
C PHE A 685 -8.92 -45.82 -18.24
N ASN A 686 -8.53 -47.09 -18.14
CA ASN A 686 -8.44 -48.05 -19.24
C ASN A 686 -8.92 -49.42 -18.75
N GLU A 687 -9.77 -50.06 -19.53
CA GLU A 687 -10.41 -51.35 -19.26
C GLU A 687 -10.99 -51.49 -17.84
N GLY A 688 -11.66 -50.44 -17.37
CA GLY A 688 -12.27 -50.41 -16.04
C GLY A 688 -11.29 -50.22 -14.88
N LYS A 689 -10.03 -49.87 -15.13
CA LYS A 689 -9.02 -49.57 -14.11
C LYS A 689 -8.51 -48.14 -14.22
N ILE A 690 -8.23 -47.49 -13.10
CA ILE A 690 -7.55 -46.19 -13.07
C ILE A 690 -6.07 -46.38 -13.40
N VAL A 691 -5.56 -45.56 -14.31
CA VAL A 691 -4.19 -45.61 -14.83
C VAL A 691 -3.54 -44.21 -14.80
N LYS A 692 -2.21 -44.14 -14.79
CA LYS A 692 -1.47 -42.87 -14.76
C LYS A 692 -1.19 -42.27 -16.13
N ASN A 693 -1.41 -43.04 -17.18
CA ASN A 693 -1.10 -42.71 -18.56
C ASN A 693 -1.89 -43.67 -19.47
N ILE A 694 -2.06 -43.27 -20.73
CA ILE A 694 -2.65 -44.10 -21.78
C ILE A 694 -1.66 -44.11 -22.94
N VAL A 695 -1.17 -45.29 -23.33
CA VAL A 695 -0.16 -45.44 -24.37
C VAL A 695 -0.75 -46.16 -25.57
N LYS A 696 -0.48 -45.66 -26.77
CA LYS A 696 -0.92 -46.20 -28.04
C LYS A 696 0.29 -46.47 -28.93
N VAL A 697 0.31 -47.58 -29.66
CA VAL A 697 1.32 -47.86 -30.68
C VAL A 697 1.06 -46.98 -31.93
N SER A 698 2.03 -46.17 -32.34
CA SER A 698 2.05 -45.48 -33.64
C SER A 698 2.99 -46.26 -34.56
N SER A 699 2.48 -46.83 -35.66
CA SER A 699 3.34 -47.47 -36.68
C SER A 699 3.00 -46.93 -38.06
N ASP A 700 4.02 -46.51 -38.82
CA ASP A 700 3.91 -46.03 -40.21
C ASP A 700 3.81 -47.16 -41.25
N THR A 701 3.88 -48.43 -40.84
CA THR A 701 3.75 -49.59 -41.72
C THR A 701 2.30 -50.07 -41.85
N ASP A 702 1.94 -50.63 -43.02
CA ASP A 702 0.62 -51.24 -43.34
C ASP A 702 0.23 -52.40 -42.37
N ASP A 703 1.10 -52.74 -41.42
CA ASP A 703 0.95 -53.75 -40.37
C ASP A 703 0.06 -53.32 -39.19
N SER A 704 -0.45 -52.08 -39.18
CA SER A 704 -1.48 -51.61 -38.24
C SER A 704 -2.77 -52.46 -38.25
N SER A 705 -2.93 -53.35 -39.23
CA SER A 705 -4.02 -54.33 -39.36
C SER A 705 -3.82 -55.63 -38.56
N LEU A 706 -2.65 -55.86 -37.96
CA LEU A 706 -2.33 -57.07 -37.19
C LEU A 706 -2.90 -57.08 -35.75
N PHE A 707 -3.48 -55.97 -35.30
CA PHE A 707 -3.86 -55.78 -33.89
C PHE A 707 -5.30 -55.26 -33.77
N THR A 708 -6.08 -55.85 -32.86
CA THR A 708 -7.49 -55.48 -32.64
C THR A 708 -7.68 -54.38 -31.59
N SER A 709 -6.62 -54.01 -30.86
CA SER A 709 -6.56 -52.85 -29.97
C SER A 709 -5.11 -52.41 -29.77
N ASN A 710 -4.73 -51.23 -30.26
CA ASN A 710 -3.33 -50.71 -30.26
C ASN A 710 -2.95 -49.96 -28.96
N ILE A 711 -3.60 -50.24 -27.82
CA ILE A 711 -3.45 -49.44 -26.59
C ILE A 711 -3.08 -50.35 -25.42
N ILE A 712 -1.92 -50.08 -24.80
CA ILE A 712 -1.26 -50.89 -23.76
C ILE A 712 -1.12 -50.04 -22.48
N SER A 713 -1.10 -50.66 -21.29
CA SER A 713 -0.80 -49.98 -20.01
C SER A 713 0.71 -49.91 -19.77
N LEU A 714 1.25 -48.87 -19.11
CA LEU A 714 2.71 -48.77 -18.89
C LEU A 714 3.31 -49.92 -18.07
N ASP A 715 2.52 -50.53 -17.19
CA ASP A 715 2.90 -51.76 -16.47
C ASP A 715 3.18 -52.95 -17.42
N GLU A 716 2.88 -52.82 -18.72
CA GLU A 716 2.92 -53.88 -19.73
C GLU A 716 3.83 -53.55 -20.94
N ILE A 717 4.53 -52.40 -21.01
CA ILE A 717 5.34 -52.06 -22.21
C ILE A 717 6.50 -53.05 -22.40
N ALA A 718 7.24 -53.37 -21.34
CA ALA A 718 8.34 -54.35 -21.44
C ALA A 718 7.84 -55.74 -21.86
N ASP A 719 6.64 -56.11 -21.40
CA ASP A 719 6.00 -57.37 -21.78
C ASP A 719 5.43 -57.31 -23.21
N ALA A 720 4.93 -56.14 -23.65
CA ALA A 720 4.36 -55.91 -24.97
C ALA A 720 5.43 -55.79 -26.06
N ASP A 721 6.53 -55.06 -25.84
CA ASP A 721 7.69 -55.05 -26.75
C ASP A 721 8.26 -56.46 -26.90
N TYR A 722 8.32 -57.23 -25.82
CA TYR A 722 8.74 -58.64 -25.84
C TYR A 722 7.76 -59.54 -26.60
N GLU A 723 6.45 -59.39 -26.37
CA GLU A 723 5.41 -60.19 -27.04
C GLU A 723 5.26 -59.80 -28.53
N MET A 724 5.40 -58.52 -28.87
CA MET A 724 5.36 -57.98 -30.24
C MET A 724 6.59 -58.42 -31.04
N ASN A 725 7.79 -58.36 -30.44
CA ASN A 725 8.99 -58.93 -31.07
C ASN A 725 8.88 -60.45 -31.27
N ASN A 726 8.32 -61.20 -30.31
CA ASN A 726 8.11 -62.64 -30.48
C ASN A 726 7.12 -62.96 -31.61
N ARG A 727 6.03 -62.20 -31.76
CA ARG A 727 5.04 -62.41 -32.84
C ARG A 727 5.60 -62.08 -34.22
N LEU A 728 6.43 -61.04 -34.33
CA LEU A 728 7.16 -60.72 -35.56
C LEU A 728 8.17 -61.82 -35.91
N GLN A 729 8.91 -62.34 -34.92
CA GLN A 729 9.81 -63.48 -35.10
C GLN A 729 9.07 -64.77 -35.51
N GLU A 730 7.85 -65.01 -35.00
CA GLU A 730 7.02 -66.15 -35.42
C GLU A 730 6.58 -66.04 -36.89
N GLN A 731 6.20 -64.85 -37.37
CA GLN A 731 5.87 -64.60 -38.78
C GLN A 731 7.08 -64.61 -39.70
N GLU A 732 8.20 -64.01 -39.29
CA GLU A 732 9.47 -64.11 -40.02
C GLU A 732 9.92 -65.57 -40.13
N SER A 733 9.59 -66.43 -39.16
CA SER A 733 9.88 -67.86 -39.28
C SER A 733 9.03 -68.55 -40.36
N GLU A 734 7.77 -68.16 -40.54
CA GLU A 734 6.90 -68.66 -41.63
C GLU A 734 7.36 -68.12 -43.01
N ASP A 735 7.67 -66.83 -43.09
CA ASP A 735 8.19 -66.19 -44.30
C ASP A 735 9.60 -66.69 -44.65
N TYR A 736 10.45 -66.96 -43.66
CA TYR A 736 11.78 -67.56 -43.82
C TYR A 736 11.70 -68.97 -44.45
N TYR A 737 10.73 -69.78 -44.05
CA TYR A 737 10.48 -71.07 -44.70
C TYR A 737 9.97 -70.91 -46.14
N GLU A 738 9.17 -69.89 -46.43
CA GLU A 738 8.75 -69.55 -47.80
C GLU A 738 9.89 -69.02 -48.67
N HIS A 739 10.79 -68.20 -48.11
CA HIS A 739 11.96 -67.62 -48.79
C HIS A 739 13.05 -68.67 -49.05
N ILE A 740 13.25 -69.65 -48.16
CA ILE A 740 14.12 -70.82 -48.41
C ILE A 740 13.67 -71.62 -49.64
N VAL A 741 12.36 -71.72 -49.88
CA VAL A 741 11.82 -72.43 -51.06
C VAL A 741 12.06 -71.64 -52.36
N LYS A 742 12.18 -70.31 -52.29
CA LYS A 742 12.32 -69.41 -53.46
C LYS A 742 13.77 -68.98 -53.76
N GLY A 743 14.72 -69.18 -52.84
CA GLY A 743 16.15 -69.05 -53.10
C GLY A 743 16.65 -67.59 -53.21
N GLU A 744 16.05 -66.67 -52.46
CA GLU A 744 16.47 -65.28 -52.35
C GLU A 744 16.95 -65.03 -50.91
N TYR A 745 18.15 -64.48 -50.76
CA TYR A 745 18.73 -64.09 -49.47
C TYR A 745 18.82 -62.57 -49.45
N ASP A 746 18.05 -61.93 -48.56
CA ASP A 746 18.38 -60.61 -48.04
C ASP A 746 18.57 -60.72 -46.53
N GLU A 747 19.51 -59.93 -45.99
CA GLU A 747 19.82 -59.84 -44.56
C GLU A 747 18.60 -59.29 -43.81
N ILE A 748 18.13 -60.01 -42.78
CA ILE A 748 17.06 -59.56 -41.88
C ILE A 748 17.67 -58.54 -40.92
N ASP A 749 17.05 -57.36 -40.84
CA ASP A 749 17.42 -56.26 -39.95
C ASP A 749 16.75 -56.49 -38.57
N ASP A 750 17.52 -56.94 -37.59
CA ASP A 750 17.06 -57.39 -36.27
C ASP A 750 16.70 -56.23 -35.30
N ASN A 751 16.02 -55.16 -35.74
CA ASN A 751 15.59 -54.13 -34.79
C ASN A 751 14.29 -53.41 -35.17
N TYR A 752 13.15 -54.00 -34.81
CA TYR A 752 11.84 -53.32 -34.88
C TYR A 752 11.72 -52.34 -33.70
N GLY A 753 12.00 -51.07 -33.94
CA GLY A 753 11.68 -50.00 -33.00
C GLY A 753 10.21 -49.60 -33.13
N PHE A 754 9.41 -49.82 -32.08
CA PHE A 754 8.04 -49.30 -32.01
C PHE A 754 8.03 -47.86 -31.49
N SER A 755 7.21 -47.02 -32.13
CA SER A 755 6.88 -45.69 -31.65
C SER A 755 5.51 -45.68 -30.99
N TYR A 756 5.32 -44.75 -30.05
CA TYR A 756 4.15 -44.69 -29.20
C TYR A 756 3.62 -43.25 -29.07
N ASP A 757 2.29 -43.12 -29.13
CA ASP A 757 1.58 -41.92 -28.71
C ASP A 757 1.15 -42.08 -27.24
N VAL A 758 1.40 -41.07 -26.41
CA VAL A 758 1.18 -41.13 -24.96
C VAL A 758 0.31 -39.96 -24.51
N ILE A 759 -0.78 -40.27 -23.81
CA ILE A 759 -1.47 -39.30 -22.96
C ILE A 759 -0.88 -39.40 -21.56
N LEU A 760 -0.29 -38.31 -21.11
CA LEU A 760 0.27 -38.18 -19.76
C LEU A 760 -0.32 -36.99 -19.02
N LEU A 761 -0.14 -37.05 -17.71
CA LEU A 761 -0.52 -36.00 -16.79
C LEU A 761 0.72 -35.19 -16.39
N LYS A 762 0.67 -33.86 -16.58
CA LYS A 762 1.71 -32.93 -16.13
C LYS A 762 1.08 -31.59 -15.76
N ASP A 763 1.57 -30.91 -14.73
CA ASP A 763 1.17 -29.52 -14.37
C ASP A 763 -0.35 -29.22 -14.40
N ASN A 764 -1.17 -30.16 -13.91
CA ASN A 764 -2.62 -30.06 -13.88
C ASN A 764 -3.33 -30.04 -15.25
N ASP A 765 -2.66 -30.53 -16.30
CA ASP A 765 -3.20 -30.69 -17.64
C ASP A 765 -2.84 -32.07 -18.20
N PHE A 766 -3.63 -32.49 -19.18
CA PHE A 766 -3.34 -33.68 -19.97
C PHE A 766 -2.55 -33.28 -21.20
N TYR A 767 -1.45 -33.97 -21.45
CA TYR A 767 -0.59 -33.75 -22.61
C TYR A 767 -0.57 -34.98 -23.48
N GLU A 768 -0.60 -34.73 -24.78
CA GLU A 768 -0.40 -35.74 -25.81
C GLU A 768 1.01 -35.60 -26.37
N ILE A 769 1.78 -36.68 -26.29
CA ILE A 769 3.09 -36.81 -26.92
C ILE A 769 2.96 -37.81 -28.06
N PHE A 770 3.51 -37.47 -29.21
CA PHE A 770 3.53 -38.33 -30.39
C PHE A 770 4.92 -38.91 -30.63
N ASP A 771 4.96 -40.07 -31.27
CA ASP A 771 6.17 -40.70 -31.81
C ASP A 771 7.30 -40.90 -30.78
N VAL A 772 6.96 -41.41 -29.59
CA VAL A 772 7.95 -41.76 -28.55
C VAL A 772 8.52 -43.16 -28.81
N GLU A 773 9.83 -43.29 -28.96
CA GLU A 773 10.49 -44.60 -29.08
C GLU A 773 10.40 -45.39 -27.76
N GLY A 774 10.14 -46.70 -27.83
CA GLY A 774 9.97 -47.56 -26.64
C GLY A 774 11.12 -47.51 -25.64
N GLU A 775 12.38 -47.43 -26.11
CA GLU A 775 13.58 -47.40 -25.25
C GLU A 775 13.67 -46.14 -24.36
N ILE A 776 13.03 -45.04 -24.76
CA ILE A 776 13.08 -43.75 -24.04
C ILE A 776 11.75 -43.38 -23.41
N ILE A 777 10.71 -44.22 -23.50
CA ILE A 777 9.36 -43.86 -23.03
C ILE A 777 9.31 -43.63 -21.52
N GLU A 778 10.01 -44.47 -20.74
CA GLU A 778 10.15 -44.29 -19.28
C GLU A 778 10.90 -42.99 -18.97
N ASP A 779 12.00 -42.71 -19.70
CA ASP A 779 12.76 -41.47 -19.57
C ASP A 779 11.92 -40.24 -19.97
N VAL A 780 11.07 -40.30 -20.99
CA VAL A 780 10.18 -39.20 -21.41
C VAL A 780 9.09 -38.94 -20.37
N ILE A 781 8.62 -39.98 -19.69
CA ILE A 781 7.66 -39.86 -18.59
C ILE A 781 8.34 -39.26 -17.34
N GLU A 782 9.63 -39.54 -17.13
CA GLU A 782 10.39 -39.04 -15.99
C GLU A 782 11.09 -37.68 -16.21
N ASN A 783 11.37 -37.30 -17.46
CA ASN A 783 12.31 -36.22 -17.80
C ASN A 783 11.66 -35.12 -18.68
N ASN A 784 11.72 -33.87 -18.21
CA ASN A 784 10.83 -32.77 -18.62
C ASN A 784 11.13 -32.06 -19.96
N ASP A 785 12.19 -32.41 -20.68
CA ASP A 785 12.78 -31.54 -21.72
C ASP A 785 12.67 -32.05 -23.18
N PHE A 786 11.98 -33.17 -23.45
CA PHE A 786 12.01 -33.80 -24.78
C PHE A 786 10.63 -34.09 -25.39
N LEU A 787 10.53 -33.84 -26.71
CA LEU A 787 9.40 -34.02 -27.65
C LEU A 787 8.34 -32.90 -27.69
N ARG A 788 7.59 -32.84 -28.80
CA ARG A 788 6.54 -31.84 -29.05
C ARG A 788 5.32 -32.17 -28.19
N GLU A 789 5.37 -31.83 -26.91
CA GLU A 789 4.22 -31.94 -26.00
C GLU A 789 3.13 -30.95 -26.43
N TYR A 790 1.89 -31.43 -26.59
CA TYR A 790 0.73 -30.57 -26.82
C TYR A 790 -0.31 -30.77 -25.72
N LYS A 791 -0.92 -29.68 -25.26
CA LYS A 791 -2.11 -29.81 -24.40
C LYS A 791 -3.18 -30.58 -25.15
N PHE A 792 -3.59 -31.71 -24.60
CA PHE A 792 -4.54 -32.64 -25.18
C PHE A 792 -5.80 -31.93 -25.70
N PHE A 793 -6.39 -31.04 -24.88
CA PHE A 793 -7.60 -30.30 -25.23
C PHE A 793 -7.43 -29.27 -26.36
N ASN A 794 -6.20 -28.89 -26.71
CA ASN A 794 -5.97 -27.99 -27.85
C ASN A 794 -6.01 -28.72 -29.19
N ASN A 795 -5.78 -30.04 -29.20
CA ASN A 795 -5.59 -30.81 -30.42
C ASN A 795 -6.67 -31.87 -30.66
N ILE A 796 -7.54 -32.12 -29.67
CA ILE A 796 -8.59 -33.12 -29.77
C ILE A 796 -9.84 -32.64 -30.52
N ALA A 797 -10.42 -33.51 -31.34
CA ALA A 797 -11.73 -33.25 -31.95
C ALA A 797 -12.86 -33.52 -30.93
N VAL A 798 -13.64 -32.48 -30.63
CA VAL A 798 -14.87 -32.58 -29.82
C VAL A 798 -16.09 -32.58 -30.75
N PRO A 799 -17.01 -33.56 -30.65
CA PRO A 799 -18.22 -33.59 -31.47
C PRO A 799 -19.06 -32.31 -31.30
N ASP A 800 -19.62 -31.78 -32.39
CA ASP A 800 -20.37 -30.51 -32.37
C ASP A 800 -21.53 -30.48 -31.36
N ARG A 801 -22.16 -31.63 -31.10
CA ARG A 801 -23.23 -31.77 -30.10
C ARG A 801 -22.80 -31.51 -28.65
N TYR A 802 -21.50 -31.53 -28.37
CA TYR A 802 -20.89 -31.28 -27.06
C TYR A 802 -20.00 -30.03 -27.05
N LYS A 803 -20.04 -29.24 -28.13
CA LYS A 803 -19.24 -28.03 -28.28
C LYS A 803 -19.73 -26.99 -27.26
N GLY A 804 -18.87 -26.61 -26.32
CA GLY A 804 -19.18 -25.66 -25.25
C GLY A 804 -19.18 -26.25 -23.83
N GLU A 805 -19.04 -27.56 -23.67
CA GLU A 805 -18.71 -28.16 -22.36
C GLU A 805 -17.35 -27.63 -21.88
N ARG A 806 -17.23 -27.33 -20.58
CA ARG A 806 -16.02 -26.74 -20.00
C ARG A 806 -15.03 -27.84 -19.62
N PHE A 807 -13.92 -27.92 -20.35
CA PHE A 807 -12.81 -28.83 -20.07
C PHE A 807 -11.54 -28.11 -19.62
N VAL A 808 -11.50 -26.78 -19.77
CA VAL A 808 -10.34 -25.94 -19.43
C VAL A 808 -10.63 -25.22 -18.12
N PHE A 809 -9.82 -25.53 -17.10
CA PHE A 809 -9.86 -24.86 -15.81
C PHE A 809 -8.77 -23.78 -15.75
N GLY A 810 -8.98 -22.75 -14.94
CA GLY A 810 -7.99 -21.68 -14.74
C GLY A 810 -6.80 -22.14 -13.87
N LYS A 811 -6.17 -21.19 -13.17
CA LYS A 811 -5.22 -21.52 -12.09
C LYS A 811 -5.97 -21.81 -10.79
N SER A 812 -5.47 -22.77 -10.03
CA SER A 812 -5.98 -23.06 -8.69
C SER A 812 -5.70 -21.87 -7.76
N GLU A 813 -6.68 -21.51 -6.92
CA GLU A 813 -6.67 -20.27 -6.14
C GLU A 813 -6.86 -20.57 -4.65
N LEU A 814 -5.95 -20.06 -3.82
CA LEU A 814 -6.10 -20.10 -2.37
C LEU A 814 -6.44 -18.70 -1.87
N TYR A 815 -7.60 -18.54 -1.27
CA TYR A 815 -8.01 -17.36 -0.54
C TYR A 815 -7.88 -17.59 0.97
N GLN A 816 -7.48 -16.55 1.68
CA GLN A 816 -7.57 -16.47 3.13
C GLN A 816 -8.39 -15.23 3.49
N ASP A 817 -9.55 -15.43 4.10
CA ASP A 817 -10.54 -14.35 4.36
C ASP A 817 -11.00 -13.61 3.11
N GLY A 818 -11.00 -14.29 1.97
CA GLY A 818 -11.29 -13.72 0.67
C GLY A 818 -10.12 -13.06 -0.03
N ILE A 819 -8.92 -13.12 0.56
CA ILE A 819 -7.70 -12.50 0.06
C ILE A 819 -6.81 -13.55 -0.62
N LEU A 820 -6.48 -13.35 -1.89
CA LEU A 820 -5.70 -14.27 -2.69
C LEU A 820 -4.29 -14.41 -2.12
N LEU A 821 -3.86 -15.65 -1.91
CA LEU A 821 -2.50 -16.03 -1.54
C LEU A 821 -1.79 -16.60 -2.76
N GLU A 822 -0.52 -16.21 -2.94
CA GLU A 822 0.36 -16.74 -3.98
C GLU A 822 0.87 -18.15 -3.60
N PHE A 823 -0.07 -19.09 -3.51
CA PHE A 823 0.17 -20.47 -3.10
C PHE A 823 -0.73 -21.42 -3.88
N ASN A 824 -0.19 -22.51 -4.41
CA ASN A 824 -0.98 -23.49 -5.16
C ASN A 824 -1.74 -24.43 -4.21
N PRO A 825 -3.08 -24.34 -4.08
CA PRO A 825 -3.85 -25.14 -3.14
C PRO A 825 -4.01 -26.61 -3.55
N GLN A 826 -3.59 -27.01 -4.75
CA GLN A 826 -3.67 -28.41 -5.20
C GLN A 826 -2.95 -29.38 -4.26
N CYS A 827 -1.85 -28.93 -3.67
CA CYS A 827 -1.12 -29.73 -2.70
C CYS A 827 -1.93 -30.07 -1.45
N ILE A 828 -2.98 -29.30 -1.12
CA ILE A 828 -3.91 -29.62 -0.01
C ILE A 828 -4.70 -30.88 -0.34
N VAL A 829 -4.97 -31.16 -1.63
CA VAL A 829 -5.82 -32.26 -2.08
C VAL A 829 -5.09 -33.09 -3.15
N PRO A 830 -4.03 -33.83 -2.78
CA PRO A 830 -3.13 -34.51 -3.72
C PRO A 830 -3.71 -35.85 -4.23
N ILE A 831 -4.94 -35.82 -4.77
CA ILE A 831 -5.64 -36.97 -5.35
C ILE A 831 -6.12 -36.64 -6.76
N GLY A 832 -5.67 -37.39 -7.76
CA GLY A 832 -5.90 -37.12 -9.17
C GLY A 832 -5.35 -35.77 -9.63
N VAL A 833 -5.79 -35.35 -10.81
CA VAL A 833 -5.48 -34.03 -11.39
C VAL A 833 -6.46 -33.01 -10.85
N GLY A 834 -5.99 -32.05 -10.07
CA GLY A 834 -6.86 -31.18 -9.30
C GLY A 834 -6.92 -29.75 -9.80
N TYR A 835 -8.08 -29.24 -10.22
CA TYR A 835 -8.34 -27.80 -10.11
C TYR A 835 -8.96 -27.51 -8.75
N VAL A 836 -8.35 -26.64 -7.94
CA VAL A 836 -8.74 -26.44 -6.55
C VAL A 836 -8.91 -24.95 -6.25
N ILE A 837 -10.05 -24.58 -5.68
CA ILE A 837 -10.26 -23.26 -5.09
C ILE A 837 -10.67 -23.44 -3.64
N VAL A 838 -9.96 -22.75 -2.75
CA VAL A 838 -10.22 -22.81 -1.31
C VAL A 838 -10.25 -21.41 -0.74
N ASN A 839 -11.20 -21.11 0.14
CA ASN A 839 -11.19 -19.95 1.02
C ASN A 839 -11.11 -20.44 2.47
N LEU A 840 -10.06 -20.00 3.17
CA LEU A 840 -9.80 -20.33 4.56
C LEU A 840 -10.09 -19.11 5.44
N THR A 841 -10.97 -19.27 6.40
CA THR A 841 -11.36 -18.23 7.35
C THR A 841 -11.26 -18.73 8.78
N ALA A 842 -11.27 -17.82 9.76
CA ALA A 842 -11.26 -18.15 11.18
C ALA A 842 -10.13 -19.13 11.59
N GLU A 843 -10.46 -20.33 12.08
CA GLU A 843 -9.49 -21.32 12.57
C GLU A 843 -8.84 -22.15 11.47
N SER A 844 -9.37 -22.11 10.25
CA SER A 844 -8.79 -22.82 9.10
C SER A 844 -7.63 -22.08 8.43
N ARG A 845 -7.33 -20.85 8.86
CA ARG A 845 -6.23 -20.03 8.32
C ARG A 845 -4.86 -20.70 8.50
N LEU A 846 -3.95 -20.41 7.59
CA LEU A 846 -2.52 -20.64 7.76
C LEU A 846 -1.97 -19.53 8.67
N GLU A 847 -1.14 -19.86 9.67
CA GLU A 847 -0.83 -18.96 10.79
C GLU A 847 -0.03 -17.67 10.45
N LEU A 848 0.40 -17.45 9.20
CA LEU A 848 0.93 -16.15 8.75
C LEU A 848 0.38 -15.82 7.35
N ASN A 849 0.48 -14.55 6.92
CA ASN A 849 0.26 -14.15 5.53
C ASN A 849 1.49 -14.59 4.70
N VAL A 850 1.70 -15.92 4.64
CA VAL A 850 2.98 -16.51 4.32
C VAL A 850 3.25 -16.49 2.80
N SER A 851 4.41 -15.97 2.39
CA SER A 851 4.99 -16.31 1.08
C SER A 851 5.40 -17.79 1.05
N ARG A 852 5.36 -18.48 -0.10
CA ARG A 852 5.72 -19.92 -0.24
C ARG A 852 7.00 -20.35 0.51
N HIS A 853 7.96 -19.44 0.69
CA HIS A 853 9.18 -19.66 1.43
C HIS A 853 8.98 -19.88 2.94
N GLU A 854 8.10 -19.12 3.61
CA GLU A 854 7.97 -19.24 5.07
C GLU A 854 7.10 -20.42 5.51
N LEU A 855 6.22 -20.93 4.63
CA LEU A 855 5.43 -22.14 4.89
C LEU A 855 6.42 -23.29 5.07
N ASN A 856 7.34 -23.46 4.12
CA ASN A 856 8.34 -24.52 4.21
C ASN A 856 9.30 -24.44 5.42
N ASN A 857 9.40 -23.29 6.08
CA ASN A 857 10.30 -23.08 7.22
C ASN A 857 9.66 -23.38 8.58
N ASN A 858 8.33 -23.54 8.71
CA ASN A 858 7.66 -23.75 10.00
C ASN A 858 6.88 -25.08 10.07
N ARG A 859 7.64 -26.19 10.11
CA ARG A 859 7.14 -27.57 9.97
C ARG A 859 6.10 -28.00 11.01
N GLU A 860 6.26 -27.59 12.27
CA GLU A 860 5.38 -28.04 13.36
C GLU A 860 3.97 -27.45 13.24
N ILE A 861 3.87 -26.16 12.89
CA ILE A 861 2.60 -25.46 12.69
C ILE A 861 1.84 -26.08 11.51
N ILE A 862 2.55 -26.36 10.42
CA ILE A 862 1.98 -27.02 9.25
C ILE A 862 1.46 -28.41 9.56
N SER A 863 2.23 -29.23 10.28
CA SER A 863 1.78 -30.59 10.61
C SER A 863 0.52 -30.54 11.49
N LYS A 864 0.43 -29.58 12.43
CA LYS A 864 -0.78 -29.36 13.24
C LYS A 864 -1.97 -28.92 12.39
N TRP A 865 -1.77 -27.96 11.49
CA TRP A 865 -2.82 -27.49 10.59
C TRP A 865 -3.32 -28.62 9.69
N ASN A 866 -2.42 -29.37 9.07
CA ASN A 866 -2.76 -30.45 8.14
C ASN A 866 -3.50 -31.59 8.86
N LYS A 867 -3.12 -31.95 10.09
CA LYS A 867 -3.84 -32.98 10.88
C LYS A 867 -5.25 -32.58 11.28
N ARG A 868 -5.57 -31.27 11.30
CA ARG A 868 -6.87 -30.76 11.71
C ARG A 868 -7.72 -30.31 10.52
N VAL A 869 -7.27 -29.29 9.82
CA VAL A 869 -7.99 -28.62 8.72
C VAL A 869 -7.77 -29.37 7.41
N GLY A 870 -6.51 -29.63 7.06
CA GLY A 870 -6.16 -30.38 5.85
C GLY A 870 -6.82 -31.76 5.80
N CYS A 871 -6.82 -32.49 6.91
CA CYS A 871 -7.44 -33.81 7.05
C CYS A 871 -8.95 -33.78 6.75
N VAL A 872 -9.68 -32.77 7.24
CA VAL A 872 -11.12 -32.64 6.96
C VAL A 872 -11.37 -32.41 5.48
N VAL A 873 -10.60 -31.52 4.84
CA VAL A 873 -10.71 -31.24 3.40
C VAL A 873 -10.39 -32.49 2.57
N GLN A 874 -9.23 -33.10 2.84
CA GLN A 874 -8.74 -34.28 2.13
C GLN A 874 -9.69 -35.45 2.25
N LYS A 875 -10.18 -35.73 3.47
CA LYS A 875 -11.14 -36.82 3.70
C LYS A 875 -12.42 -36.60 2.92
N LYS A 876 -12.96 -35.38 2.89
CA LYS A 876 -14.20 -35.10 2.15
C LYS A 876 -14.07 -35.29 0.65
N VAL A 877 -12.95 -34.84 0.07
CA VAL A 877 -12.69 -35.02 -1.36
C VAL A 877 -12.41 -36.48 -1.69
N ALA A 878 -11.61 -37.17 -0.87
CA ALA A 878 -11.29 -38.59 -1.05
C ALA A 878 -12.55 -39.48 -0.97
N GLU A 879 -13.42 -39.25 0.01
CA GLU A 879 -14.72 -39.94 0.14
C GLU A 879 -15.56 -39.79 -1.13
N ASN A 880 -15.64 -38.58 -1.69
CA ASN A 880 -16.40 -38.32 -2.91
C ASN A 880 -15.77 -39.01 -4.13
N CYS A 881 -14.45 -38.88 -4.31
CA CYS A 881 -13.74 -39.53 -5.42
C CYS A 881 -13.90 -41.05 -5.37
N ILE A 882 -13.65 -41.68 -4.22
CA ILE A 882 -13.80 -43.13 -4.05
C ILE A 882 -15.24 -43.57 -4.34
N ARG A 883 -16.23 -42.84 -3.82
CA ARG A 883 -17.65 -43.15 -4.07
C ARG A 883 -17.95 -43.13 -5.57
N VAL A 884 -17.57 -42.06 -6.26
CA VAL A 884 -17.86 -41.87 -7.69
C VAL A 884 -17.11 -42.91 -8.54
N LEU A 885 -15.85 -43.22 -8.23
CA LEU A 885 -15.11 -44.27 -8.92
C LEU A 885 -15.77 -45.65 -8.76
N LYS A 886 -16.22 -45.99 -7.54
CA LYS A 886 -16.95 -47.25 -7.26
C LYS A 886 -18.31 -47.30 -7.96
N GLU A 887 -19.07 -46.19 -8.00
CA GLU A 887 -20.35 -46.09 -8.70
C GLU A 887 -20.21 -46.33 -10.22
N ASN A 888 -19.03 -46.06 -10.78
CA ASN A 888 -18.69 -46.32 -12.18
C ASN A 888 -18.00 -47.67 -12.43
N ASN A 889 -17.91 -48.54 -11.43
CA ASN A 889 -17.21 -49.83 -11.49
C ASN A 889 -15.74 -49.71 -11.93
N LEU A 890 -15.05 -48.66 -11.49
CA LEU A 890 -13.63 -48.46 -11.76
C LEU A 890 -12.78 -49.03 -10.61
N ASP A 891 -11.89 -49.95 -10.93
CA ASP A 891 -10.88 -50.50 -10.02
C ASP A 891 -9.67 -49.55 -9.93
N PHE A 892 -9.00 -49.49 -8.78
CA PHE A 892 -7.86 -48.59 -8.58
C PHE A 892 -6.91 -49.08 -7.49
N LYS A 893 -5.61 -48.75 -7.60
CA LYS A 893 -4.64 -48.83 -6.49
C LYS A 893 -4.49 -47.44 -5.86
N ILE A 894 -4.14 -47.38 -4.58
CA ILE A 894 -3.93 -46.11 -3.87
C ILE A 894 -2.90 -45.23 -4.59
N GLU A 895 -1.80 -45.80 -5.06
CA GLU A 895 -0.73 -45.03 -5.73
C GLU A 895 -1.18 -44.43 -7.07
N ASP A 896 -2.19 -45.02 -7.73
CA ASP A 896 -2.75 -44.54 -9.01
C ASP A 896 -3.70 -43.36 -8.79
N LEU A 897 -4.23 -43.22 -7.58
CA LEU A 897 -5.07 -42.07 -7.21
C LEU A 897 -4.26 -40.85 -6.76
N LEU A 898 -3.00 -41.02 -6.36
CA LEU A 898 -2.19 -39.92 -5.80
C LEU A 898 -1.45 -39.14 -6.89
N SER A 899 -1.33 -37.82 -6.72
CA SER A 899 -0.55 -36.94 -7.60
C SER A 899 0.95 -37.27 -7.55
N GLN A 900 1.67 -37.15 -8.68
CA GLN A 900 3.12 -37.36 -8.76
C GLN A 900 3.93 -36.09 -8.36
N ASN A 901 5.17 -36.30 -7.91
CA ASN A 901 6.22 -35.29 -7.61
C ASN A 901 5.84 -34.13 -6.64
N VAL A 902 6.42 -34.17 -5.43
CA VAL A 902 6.30 -33.09 -4.42
C VAL A 902 7.66 -32.69 -3.89
N GLU A 903 8.06 -31.45 -4.17
CA GLU A 903 9.38 -30.92 -3.82
C GLU A 903 9.44 -30.20 -2.46
N GLY A 904 8.30 -29.76 -1.90
CA GLY A 904 8.23 -29.02 -0.62
C GLY A 904 7.73 -29.83 0.59
N PHE A 905 7.90 -29.28 1.80
CA PHE A 905 7.55 -29.97 3.05
C PHE A 905 6.03 -30.03 3.25
N PHE A 906 5.32 -28.91 3.00
CA PHE A 906 3.87 -28.85 3.14
C PHE A 906 3.18 -29.85 2.21
N GLU A 907 3.64 -29.91 0.96
CA GLU A 907 3.09 -30.78 -0.05
C GLU A 907 3.34 -32.27 0.28
N LYS A 908 4.53 -32.60 0.80
CA LYS A 908 4.83 -33.95 1.32
C LYS A 908 3.92 -34.32 2.49
N GLU A 909 3.73 -33.43 3.46
CA GLU A 909 2.88 -33.69 4.62
C GLU A 909 1.42 -33.92 4.20
N CYS A 910 0.91 -33.14 3.24
CA CYS A 910 -0.43 -33.34 2.67
C CYS A 910 -0.54 -34.68 1.93
N LEU A 911 0.47 -35.07 1.15
CA LEU A 911 0.51 -36.35 0.45
C LEU A 911 0.51 -37.54 1.44
N PHE A 912 1.33 -37.48 2.49
CA PHE A 912 1.35 -38.53 3.51
C PHE A 912 -0.01 -38.65 4.22
N ASN A 913 -0.62 -37.53 4.59
CA ASN A 913 -1.94 -37.52 5.24
C ASN A 913 -3.03 -38.07 4.32
N MET A 914 -3.03 -37.70 3.03
CA MET A 914 -3.96 -38.25 2.04
C MET A 914 -3.78 -39.77 1.89
N LYS A 915 -2.55 -40.26 1.85
CA LYS A 915 -2.26 -41.70 1.76
C LYS A 915 -2.82 -42.48 2.95
N ASP A 916 -2.70 -41.94 4.15
CA ASP A 916 -3.26 -42.56 5.35
C ASP A 916 -4.78 -42.51 5.37
N ILE A 917 -5.39 -41.40 4.92
CA ILE A 917 -6.86 -41.28 4.74
C ILE A 917 -7.37 -42.33 3.74
N LEU A 918 -6.72 -42.49 2.59
CA LEU A 918 -7.11 -43.47 1.58
C LEU A 918 -7.02 -44.90 2.12
N ARG A 919 -5.99 -45.21 2.93
CA ARG A 919 -5.89 -46.51 3.61
C ARG A 919 -7.04 -46.72 4.60
N GLU A 920 -7.40 -45.71 5.39
CA GLU A 920 -8.52 -45.78 6.34
C GLU A 920 -9.86 -45.99 5.62
N LEU A 921 -10.10 -45.29 4.51
CA LEU A 921 -11.36 -45.36 3.75
C LEU A 921 -11.54 -46.68 2.96
N LEU A 922 -10.46 -47.42 2.73
CA LEU A 922 -10.45 -48.67 1.95
C LEU A 922 -10.27 -49.94 2.81
N MET A 923 -10.00 -49.78 4.11
CA MET A 923 -10.12 -50.84 5.11
C MET A 923 -11.58 -51.05 5.51
#